data_AF-A0AB32TV52-F1
#
_entry.id   AF-A0AB32TV52-F1
#
_cell.length_a   1.000
_cell.length_b   1.000
_cell.length_c   1.000
_cell.angle_alpha   90.00
_cell.angle_beta   90.00
_cell.angle_gamma   90.00
#
_symmetry.space_group_name_H-M   'P 1'
#
loop_
_entity.id
_entity.type
_entity.pdbx_description
1 polymer ?
#
loop_
_entity_poly.entity_id
_entity_poly.type
_entity_poly.pdbx_seq_one_letter_code
_entity_poly.pdbx_strand_id
1 'polypeptide(L)'
;MQKLEDTNMQSRDLDNRLEVMQRQFEKEKLQAAEGQSEMKNTLMRQLEEATADLQSVRQTESALRRDIENLKAEWQTEMEKAKIQEAELKKMLRELHLKEEEQTKKIKQCEEREAMAEEEQRQHRVEVEEYREQVRQHAFTIVAMENQINKAKWSEERWREMEDQRDLLKEQLKEALDRLEGFESKSASHTSEKQPELDQTVTSLRASLALSEQEVVSQSEIINALSRDLALAHARLSDMTGELSEQQKLELESHKALVIDQRIQLSTLTNKLSMMSQLVQQKDEETKTLGVKLRQTEEELKNSAAAKRDMESTSLVLFQTSRSTKDVAVMTAPNDVIHQGSKHKGHHREKAILQQKEGLQDMRERIRALEQKWPSKRLGQQREPEKQGQVKTQRLKRRSVTPVNGSAFPEALTEAARERTARLDMSDALELSERTYLELVRVLCEALELSDNELSGCASLQHLPPDERQRIVSLRQTDLEFVRSRFDLQNSQSQKQELLLQENQREIHTLRERGELWTQTQAELESVKAELETQRREMENLQQALQDSVIQLQRNKQERDVTNRNNRSLNTEKMDKRRVGHHNCIPNDSYEKASAVKKRTSQMRLKKKASEVDNLKKEMEQKQQICSVVSGLSSPLQASESSRIPLLTEAH
;
A
#
# COMPACT_ATOMS: atom_id res chain seq x y z
N MET A 1 110.57 19.77 -81.92
CA MET A 1 109.23 19.18 -82.11
C MET A 1 108.85 18.35 -80.89
N GLN A 2 109.52 17.22 -80.60
CA GLN A 2 109.15 16.31 -79.50
C GLN A 2 109.06 16.97 -78.10
N LYS A 3 110.03 17.80 -77.71
CA LYS A 3 109.95 18.57 -76.44
C LYS A 3 108.74 19.50 -76.36
N LEU A 4 108.28 20.05 -77.49
CA LEU A 4 107.14 20.95 -77.53
C LEU A 4 105.82 20.17 -77.36
N GLU A 5 105.74 18.98 -77.96
CA GLU A 5 104.61 18.06 -77.80
C GLU A 5 104.51 17.57 -76.35
N ASP A 6 105.64 17.19 -75.74
CA ASP A 6 105.69 16.80 -74.33
C ASP A 6 105.22 17.94 -73.41
N THR A 7 105.66 19.17 -73.64
CA THR A 7 105.18 20.33 -72.85
C THR A 7 103.70 20.61 -73.07
N ASN A 8 103.18 20.40 -74.27
CA ASN A 8 101.76 20.62 -74.58
C ASN A 8 100.89 19.51 -73.95
N MET A 9 101.37 18.27 -73.96
CA MET A 9 100.77 17.16 -73.20
C MET A 9 100.76 17.45 -71.69
N GLN A 10 101.89 17.90 -71.14
CA GLN A 10 101.97 18.28 -69.73
C GLN A 10 101.03 19.44 -69.38
N SER A 11 100.93 20.46 -70.22
CA SER A 11 100.00 21.57 -70.02
C SER A 11 98.55 21.10 -70.05
N ARG A 12 98.19 20.23 -71.00
CA ARG A 12 96.86 19.61 -71.07
C ARG A 12 96.57 18.74 -69.87
N ASP A 13 97.53 17.96 -69.39
CA ASP A 13 97.38 17.13 -68.21
C ASP A 13 97.20 17.98 -66.94
N LEU A 14 97.92 19.10 -66.83
CA LEU A 14 97.75 20.08 -65.76
C LEU A 14 96.38 20.76 -65.83
N ASP A 15 95.94 21.20 -67.00
CA ASP A 15 94.61 21.79 -67.21
C ASP A 15 93.51 20.78 -66.88
N ASN A 16 93.62 19.54 -67.34
CA ASN A 16 92.71 18.45 -66.99
C ASN A 16 92.67 18.22 -65.48
N ARG A 17 93.82 18.27 -64.81
CA ARG A 17 93.90 18.08 -63.35
C ARG A 17 93.31 19.28 -62.58
N LEU A 18 93.51 20.50 -63.06
CA LEU A 18 92.88 21.71 -62.53
C LEU A 18 91.37 21.67 -62.70
N GLU A 19 90.86 21.27 -63.88
CA GLU A 19 89.43 21.07 -64.11
C GLU A 19 88.84 20.01 -63.17
N VAL A 20 89.53 18.89 -62.97
CA VAL A 20 89.07 17.84 -62.04
C VAL A 20 89.00 18.37 -60.62
N MET A 21 90.01 19.13 -60.16
CA MET A 21 89.99 19.74 -58.83
C MET A 21 88.90 20.81 -58.69
N GLN A 22 88.67 21.64 -59.71
CA GLN A 22 87.58 22.62 -59.73
C GLN A 22 86.23 21.92 -59.66
N ARG A 23 86.00 20.88 -60.47
CA ARG A 23 84.77 20.08 -60.42
C ARG A 23 84.60 19.39 -59.06
N GLN A 24 85.68 18.91 -58.45
CA GLN A 24 85.62 18.34 -57.09
C GLN A 24 85.24 19.40 -56.06
N PHE A 25 85.87 20.57 -56.10
CA PHE A 25 85.59 21.66 -55.19
C PHE A 25 84.16 22.21 -55.35
N GLU A 26 83.65 22.31 -56.58
CA GLU A 26 82.27 22.66 -56.86
C GLU A 26 81.30 21.61 -56.31
N LYS A 27 81.61 20.32 -56.47
CA LYS A 27 80.81 19.23 -55.88
C LYS A 27 80.80 19.28 -54.36
N GLU A 28 81.95 19.51 -53.72
CA GLU A 28 82.05 19.65 -52.26
C GLU A 28 81.29 20.88 -51.76
N LYS A 29 81.35 22.01 -52.47
CA LYS A 29 80.54 23.20 -52.17
C LYS A 29 79.04 22.93 -52.30
N LEU A 30 78.63 22.23 -53.35
CA LEU A 30 77.24 21.87 -53.57
C LEU A 30 76.75 20.96 -52.43
N GLN A 31 77.54 19.93 -52.09
CA GLN A 31 77.25 19.03 -50.97
C GLN A 31 77.19 19.76 -49.62
N ALA A 32 78.07 20.73 -49.38
CA ALA A 32 78.04 21.53 -48.15
C ALA A 32 76.78 22.43 -48.10
N ALA A 33 76.38 23.02 -49.23
CA ALA A 33 75.17 23.82 -49.33
C ALA A 33 73.89 22.98 -49.18
N GLU A 34 73.86 21.79 -49.79
CA GLU A 34 72.79 20.79 -49.64
C GLU A 34 72.70 20.35 -48.18
N GLY A 35 73.82 19.98 -47.55
CA GLY A 35 73.85 19.59 -46.13
C GLY A 35 73.38 20.72 -45.19
N GLN A 36 73.75 21.97 -45.47
CA GLN A 36 73.22 23.13 -44.72
C GLN A 36 71.72 23.34 -44.95
N SER A 37 71.24 23.17 -46.18
CA SER A 37 69.81 23.27 -46.49
C SER A 37 69.01 22.17 -45.79
N GLU A 38 69.48 20.93 -45.82
CA GLU A 38 68.88 19.79 -45.12
C GLU A 38 68.89 20.00 -43.60
N MET A 39 70.00 20.48 -43.03
CA MET A 39 70.08 20.81 -41.61
C MET A 39 69.10 21.94 -41.23
N LYS A 40 68.98 22.97 -42.07
CA LYS A 40 68.00 24.05 -41.86
C LYS A 40 66.56 23.53 -41.95
N ASN A 41 66.27 22.68 -42.93
CA ASN A 41 64.94 22.12 -43.13
C ASN A 41 64.55 21.17 -42.00
N THR A 42 65.49 20.37 -41.49
CA THR A 42 65.25 19.49 -40.33
C THR A 42 65.01 20.29 -39.06
N LEU A 43 65.79 21.34 -38.79
CA LEU A 43 65.57 22.25 -37.66
C LEU A 43 64.24 23.00 -37.77
N MET A 44 63.87 23.44 -38.98
CA MET A 44 62.60 24.13 -39.21
C MET A 44 61.41 23.20 -38.94
N ARG A 45 61.47 21.96 -39.44
CA ARG A 45 60.44 20.95 -39.17
C ARG A 45 60.31 20.62 -37.68
N GLN A 46 61.44 20.52 -36.95
CA GLN A 46 61.44 20.32 -35.50
C GLN A 46 60.84 21.52 -34.76
N LEU A 47 61.11 22.74 -35.21
CA LEU A 47 60.52 23.96 -34.65
C LEU A 47 59.00 23.98 -34.88
N GLU A 48 58.55 23.66 -36.09
CA GLU A 48 57.13 23.58 -36.45
C GLU A 48 56.41 22.53 -35.61
N GLU A 49 56.98 21.32 -35.49
CA GLU A 49 56.46 20.24 -34.64
C GLU A 49 56.36 20.68 -33.18
N ALA A 50 57.42 21.26 -32.61
CA ALA A 50 57.39 21.78 -31.24
C ALA A 50 56.37 22.90 -31.04
N THR A 51 56.17 23.78 -32.03
CA THR A 51 55.14 24.83 -31.94
C THR A 51 53.72 24.27 -32.04
N ALA A 52 53.50 23.25 -32.87
CA ALA A 52 52.23 22.57 -32.99
C ALA A 52 51.87 21.84 -31.68
N ASP A 53 52.83 21.14 -31.08
CA ASP A 53 52.67 20.47 -29.79
C ASP A 53 52.32 21.49 -28.70
N LEU A 54 53.05 22.61 -28.63
CA LEU A 54 52.79 23.67 -27.65
C LEU A 54 51.40 24.29 -27.84
N GLN A 55 50.95 24.50 -29.09
CA GLN A 55 49.59 24.94 -29.37
C GLN A 55 48.56 23.91 -28.93
N SER A 56 48.80 22.61 -29.16
CA SER A 56 47.90 21.55 -28.70
C SER A 56 47.78 21.53 -27.18
N VAL A 57 48.89 21.67 -26.45
CA VAL A 57 48.93 21.73 -24.99
C VAL A 57 48.19 22.96 -24.46
N ARG A 58 48.32 24.12 -25.13
CA ARG A 58 47.55 25.32 -24.76
C ARG A 58 46.05 25.15 -24.99
N GLN A 59 45.67 24.47 -26.07
CA GLN A 59 44.26 24.19 -26.35
C GLN A 59 43.67 23.25 -25.28
N THR A 60 44.38 22.17 -24.92
CA THR A 60 43.93 21.25 -23.88
C THR A 60 43.91 21.92 -22.50
N GLU A 61 44.90 22.74 -22.17
CA GLU A 61 44.90 23.54 -20.93
C GLU A 61 43.69 24.49 -20.87
N SER A 62 43.40 25.19 -21.97
CA SER A 62 42.23 26.07 -22.04
C SER A 62 40.90 25.31 -21.91
N ALA A 63 40.85 24.08 -22.42
CA ALA A 63 39.69 23.19 -22.30
C ALA A 63 39.48 22.76 -20.85
N LEU A 64 40.54 22.26 -20.20
CA LEU A 64 40.49 21.86 -18.80
C LEU A 64 40.15 23.03 -17.87
N ARG A 65 40.65 24.25 -18.15
CA ARG A 65 40.28 25.45 -17.39
C ARG A 65 38.78 25.75 -17.48
N ARG A 66 38.21 25.70 -18.69
CA ARG A 66 36.77 25.86 -18.91
C ARG A 66 35.96 24.79 -18.20
N ASP A 67 36.41 23.54 -18.24
CA ASP A 67 35.72 22.43 -17.58
C ASP A 67 35.74 22.59 -16.05
N ILE A 68 36.86 23.03 -15.47
CA ILE A 68 36.97 23.35 -14.05
C ILE A 68 36.05 24.51 -13.66
N GLU A 69 35.96 25.55 -14.49
CA GLU A 69 35.05 26.68 -14.27
C GLU A 69 33.58 26.24 -14.35
N ASN A 70 33.22 25.40 -15.32
CA ASN A 70 31.88 24.83 -15.45
C ASN A 70 31.51 23.98 -14.23
N LEU A 71 32.41 23.07 -13.80
CA LEU A 71 32.19 22.27 -12.60
C LEU A 71 32.03 23.13 -11.35
N LYS A 72 32.83 24.19 -11.20
CA LYS A 72 32.69 25.15 -10.09
C LYS A 72 31.34 25.86 -10.12
N ALA A 73 30.88 26.28 -11.29
CA ALA A 73 29.57 26.91 -11.45
C ALA A 73 28.44 25.92 -11.12
N GLU A 74 28.53 24.67 -11.61
CA GLU A 74 27.58 23.60 -11.28
C GLU A 74 27.52 23.36 -9.76
N TRP A 75 28.66 23.21 -9.09
CA TRP A 75 28.73 23.05 -7.64
C TRP A 75 28.11 24.24 -6.89
N GLN A 76 28.34 25.47 -7.36
CA GLN A 76 27.70 26.65 -6.77
C GLN A 76 26.19 26.61 -6.93
N THR A 77 25.67 26.27 -8.12
CA THR A 77 24.23 26.17 -8.34
C THR A 77 23.60 25.07 -7.49
N GLU A 78 24.27 23.93 -7.34
CA GLU A 78 23.75 22.81 -6.55
C GLU A 78 23.77 23.12 -5.05
N MET A 79 24.81 23.82 -4.58
CA MET A 79 24.86 24.33 -3.21
C MET A 79 23.73 25.33 -2.91
N GLU A 80 23.40 26.23 -3.84
CA GLU A 80 22.28 27.15 -3.66
C GLU A 80 20.93 26.43 -3.69
N LYS A 81 20.73 25.45 -4.58
CA LYS A 81 19.53 24.60 -4.56
C LYS A 81 19.38 23.86 -3.23
N ALA A 82 20.46 23.27 -2.71
CA ALA A 82 20.45 22.58 -1.43
C ALA A 82 20.07 23.50 -0.26
N LYS A 83 20.58 24.74 -0.25
CA LYS A 83 20.18 25.75 0.76
C LYS A 83 18.71 26.14 0.66
N ILE A 84 18.18 26.27 -0.57
CA ILE A 84 16.75 26.56 -0.79
C ILE A 84 15.89 25.41 -0.26
N GLN A 85 16.23 24.17 -0.59
CA GLN A 85 15.54 22.98 -0.10
C GLN A 85 15.61 22.87 1.43
N GLU A 86 16.77 23.16 2.03
CA GLU A 86 16.91 23.20 3.50
C GLU A 86 16.02 24.28 4.12
N ALA A 87 15.92 25.46 3.51
CA ALA A 87 15.05 26.53 3.97
C ALA A 87 13.56 26.17 3.84
N GLU A 88 13.16 25.49 2.77
CA GLU A 88 11.81 24.96 2.56
C GLU A 88 11.43 23.90 3.60
N LEU A 89 12.32 22.93 3.85
CA LEU A 89 12.12 21.92 4.90
C LEU A 89 11.99 22.56 6.28
N LYS A 90 12.83 23.54 6.60
CA LYS A 90 12.71 24.32 7.85
C LYS A 90 11.39 25.08 7.94
N LYS A 91 10.89 25.61 6.83
CA LYS A 91 9.58 26.29 6.80
C LYS A 91 8.44 25.30 7.05
N MET A 92 8.43 24.17 6.35
CA MET A 92 7.42 23.11 6.55
C MET A 92 7.42 22.57 7.99
N LEU A 93 8.60 22.41 8.59
CA LEU A 93 8.72 21.94 9.97
C LEU A 93 8.12 22.95 10.98
N ARG A 94 8.30 24.25 10.76
CA ARG A 94 7.64 25.29 11.58
C ARG A 94 6.13 25.31 11.40
N GLU A 95 5.64 25.11 10.18
CA GLU A 95 4.21 25.03 9.90
C GLU A 95 3.56 23.81 10.55
N LEU A 96 4.24 22.66 10.54
CA LEU A 96 3.78 21.45 11.25
C LEU A 96 3.74 21.67 12.76
N HIS A 97 4.78 22.27 13.35
CA HIS A 97 4.81 22.59 14.77
C HIS A 97 3.67 23.55 15.17
N LEU A 98 3.40 24.57 14.35
CA LEU A 98 2.29 25.48 14.60
C LEU A 98 0.92 24.77 14.53
N LYS A 99 0.73 23.87 13.56
CA LYS A 99 -0.50 23.07 13.44
C LYS A 99 -0.66 22.12 14.63
N GLU A 100 0.42 21.52 15.12
CA GLU A 100 0.41 20.67 16.31
C GLU A 100 0.05 21.47 17.57
N GLU A 101 0.60 22.67 17.73
CA GLU A 101 0.20 23.59 18.81
C GLU A 101 -1.28 24.01 18.72
N GLU A 102 -1.80 24.25 17.51
CA GLU A 102 -3.22 24.56 17.31
C GLU A 102 -4.11 23.36 17.64
N GLN A 103 -3.72 22.15 17.24
CA GLN A 103 -4.45 20.92 17.57
C GLN A 103 -4.46 20.67 19.08
N THR A 104 -3.32 20.81 19.74
CA THR A 104 -3.24 20.65 21.21
C THR A 104 -4.05 21.70 21.95
N LYS A 105 -4.11 22.95 21.47
CA LYS A 105 -5.00 23.98 22.03
C LYS A 105 -6.48 23.64 21.83
N LYS A 106 -6.87 23.14 20.65
CA LYS A 106 -8.25 22.71 20.38
C LYS A 106 -8.66 21.53 21.26
N ILE A 107 -7.79 20.54 21.44
CA ILE A 107 -8.04 19.40 22.34
C ILE A 107 -8.25 19.89 23.77
N LYS A 108 -7.37 20.75 24.30
CA LYS A 108 -7.53 21.32 25.64
C LYS A 108 -8.84 22.11 25.80
N GLN A 109 -9.24 22.88 24.78
CA GLN A 109 -10.52 23.58 24.79
C GLN A 109 -11.72 22.64 24.78
N CYS A 110 -11.63 21.50 24.09
CA CYS A 110 -12.66 20.45 24.12
C CYS A 110 -12.72 19.79 25.51
N GLU A 111 -11.59 19.42 26.09
CA GLU A 111 -11.49 18.84 27.43
C GLU A 111 -12.07 19.79 28.50
N GLU A 112 -11.79 21.10 28.40
CA GLU A 112 -12.36 22.11 29.29
C GLU A 112 -13.89 22.21 29.15
N ARG A 113 -14.43 22.16 27.92
CA ARG A 113 -15.88 22.17 27.68
C ARG A 113 -16.56 20.91 28.20
N GLU A 114 -15.94 19.75 28.01
CA GLU A 114 -16.43 18.48 28.53
C GLU A 114 -16.43 18.48 30.06
N ALA A 115 -15.36 18.97 30.70
CA ALA A 115 -15.30 19.10 32.15
C ALA A 115 -16.39 20.03 32.72
N MET A 116 -16.67 21.14 32.03
CA MET A 116 -17.77 22.04 32.41
C MET A 116 -19.14 21.37 32.25
N ALA A 117 -19.38 20.68 31.14
CA ALA A 117 -20.63 19.96 30.90
C ALA A 117 -20.84 18.79 31.89
N GLU A 118 -19.77 18.07 32.26
CA GLU A 118 -19.83 17.05 33.30
C GLU A 118 -20.20 17.64 34.67
N GLU A 119 -19.65 18.80 35.02
CA GLU A 119 -19.95 19.46 36.29
C GLU A 119 -21.40 19.96 36.34
N GLU A 120 -21.91 20.54 35.25
CA GLU A 120 -23.32 20.90 35.12
C GLU A 120 -24.23 19.65 35.25
N GLN A 121 -23.86 18.53 34.62
CA GLN A 121 -24.60 17.29 34.80
C GLN A 121 -24.56 16.77 36.23
N ARG A 122 -23.45 16.92 36.96
CA ARG A 122 -23.38 16.55 38.38
C ARG A 122 -24.30 17.43 39.21
N GLN A 123 -24.32 18.74 38.96
CA GLN A 123 -25.23 19.67 39.64
C GLN A 123 -26.69 19.31 39.39
N HIS A 124 -27.09 19.10 38.14
CA HIS A 124 -28.45 18.67 37.81
C HIS A 124 -28.83 17.32 38.41
N ARG A 125 -27.89 16.38 38.52
CA ARG A 125 -28.14 15.09 39.21
C ARG A 125 -28.45 15.31 40.69
N VAL A 126 -27.69 16.17 41.37
CA VAL A 126 -27.93 16.52 42.77
C VAL A 126 -29.29 17.22 42.92
N GLU A 127 -29.60 18.20 42.09
CA GLU A 127 -30.91 18.88 42.11
C GLU A 127 -32.07 17.90 41.93
N VAL A 128 -31.96 16.97 40.97
CA VAL A 128 -32.98 15.94 40.74
C VAL A 128 -33.12 15.02 41.95
N GLU A 129 -32.04 14.65 42.62
CA GLU A 129 -32.09 13.85 43.85
C GLU A 129 -32.73 14.61 45.02
N GLU A 130 -32.44 15.90 45.16
CA GLU A 130 -33.08 16.78 46.14
C GLU A 130 -34.59 16.91 45.88
N TYR A 131 -35.00 17.17 44.64
CA TYR A 131 -36.42 17.21 44.27
C TYR A 131 -37.12 15.86 44.50
N ARG A 132 -36.45 14.74 44.18
CA ARG A 132 -36.99 13.40 44.47
C ARG A 132 -37.20 13.20 45.97
N GLU A 133 -36.28 13.66 46.80
CA GLU A 133 -36.41 13.54 48.25
C GLU A 133 -37.49 14.47 48.80
N GLN A 134 -37.62 15.69 48.30
CA GLN A 134 -38.73 16.59 48.63
C GLN A 134 -40.08 15.97 48.29
N VAL A 135 -40.23 15.37 47.10
CA VAL A 135 -41.46 14.67 46.70
C VAL A 135 -41.75 13.50 47.63
N ARG A 136 -40.74 12.72 48.04
CA ARG A 136 -40.91 11.65 49.05
C ARG A 136 -41.39 12.20 50.38
N GLN A 137 -40.77 13.26 50.88
CA GLN A 137 -41.16 13.91 52.13
C GLN A 137 -42.60 14.46 52.07
N HIS A 138 -42.97 15.09 50.95
CA HIS A 138 -44.34 15.56 50.72
C HIS A 138 -45.35 14.40 50.67
N ALA A 139 -45.02 13.30 50.00
CA ALA A 139 -45.88 12.12 49.97
C ALA A 139 -46.13 11.57 51.39
N PHE A 140 -45.07 11.43 52.21
CA PHE A 140 -45.23 11.02 53.62
C PHE A 140 -46.06 12.01 54.42
N THR A 141 -45.87 13.31 54.21
CA THR A 141 -46.61 14.37 54.90
C THR A 141 -48.09 14.34 54.52
N ILE A 142 -48.41 14.16 53.24
CA ILE A 142 -49.79 14.04 52.75
C ILE A 142 -50.47 12.83 53.38
N VAL A 143 -49.84 11.65 53.35
CA VAL A 143 -50.40 10.44 53.97
C VAL A 143 -50.61 10.61 55.48
N ALA A 144 -49.71 11.30 56.18
CA ALA A 144 -49.88 11.59 57.59
C ALA A 144 -51.10 12.51 57.84
N MET A 145 -51.29 13.54 57.03
CA MET A 145 -52.45 14.43 57.10
C MET A 145 -53.75 13.71 56.72
N GLU A 146 -53.76 12.90 55.66
CA GLU A 146 -54.90 12.09 55.26
C GLU A 146 -55.32 11.14 56.39
N ASN A 147 -54.36 10.49 57.06
CA ASN A 147 -54.63 9.66 58.21
C ASN A 147 -55.23 10.45 59.39
N GLN A 148 -54.79 11.68 59.63
CA GLN A 148 -55.38 12.56 60.66
C GLN A 148 -56.81 12.97 60.29
N ILE A 149 -57.05 13.36 59.04
CA ILE A 149 -58.38 13.71 58.53
C ILE A 149 -59.33 12.52 58.62
N ASN A 150 -58.87 11.33 58.22
CA ASN A 150 -59.66 10.11 58.31
C ASN A 150 -60.01 9.80 59.77
N LYS A 151 -59.06 9.90 60.71
CA LYS A 151 -59.34 9.74 62.15
C LYS A 151 -60.35 10.77 62.67
N ALA A 152 -60.26 12.01 62.23
CA ALA A 152 -61.22 13.06 62.59
C ALA A 152 -62.62 12.72 62.07
N LYS A 153 -62.75 12.30 60.79
CA LYS A 153 -64.02 11.84 60.20
C LYS A 153 -64.61 10.65 60.96
N TRP A 154 -63.80 9.63 61.26
CA TRP A 154 -64.21 8.48 62.07
C TRP A 154 -64.70 8.88 63.47
N SER A 155 -64.09 9.89 64.08
CA SER A 155 -64.54 10.40 65.38
C SER A 155 -65.88 11.14 65.26
N GLU A 156 -66.06 11.94 64.20
CA GLU A 156 -67.29 12.69 63.94
C GLU A 156 -68.48 11.77 63.66
N GLU A 157 -68.28 10.73 62.84
CA GLU A 157 -69.30 9.71 62.57
C GLU A 157 -69.72 9.00 63.85
N ARG A 158 -68.76 8.59 64.69
CA ARG A 158 -69.05 7.98 65.99
C ARG A 158 -69.80 8.93 66.95
N TRP A 159 -69.45 10.21 66.94
CA TRP A 159 -70.19 11.22 67.71
C TRP A 159 -71.63 11.36 67.22
N ARG A 160 -71.84 11.35 65.89
CA ARG A 160 -73.16 11.39 65.28
C ARG A 160 -74.00 10.17 65.66
N GLU A 161 -73.42 8.98 65.60
CA GLU A 161 -74.07 7.73 66.06
C GLU A 161 -74.49 7.79 67.53
N MET A 162 -73.63 8.32 68.41
CA MET A 162 -73.99 8.50 69.83
C MET A 162 -75.08 9.54 70.03
N GLU A 163 -75.09 10.62 69.24
CA GLU A 163 -76.13 11.64 69.27
C GLU A 163 -77.48 11.07 68.82
N ASP A 164 -77.49 10.31 67.73
CA ASP A 164 -78.67 9.60 67.23
C ASP A 164 -79.19 8.59 68.26
N GLN A 165 -78.30 7.84 68.91
CA GLN A 165 -78.68 6.93 70.01
C GLN A 165 -79.27 7.68 71.20
N ARG A 166 -78.69 8.83 71.57
CA ARG A 166 -79.20 9.67 72.65
C ARG A 166 -80.59 10.22 72.31
N ASP A 167 -80.80 10.67 71.08
CA ASP A 167 -82.08 11.21 70.64
C ASP A 167 -83.13 10.09 70.51
N LEU A 168 -82.75 8.90 70.04
CA LEU A 168 -83.61 7.72 70.08
C LEU A 168 -84.02 7.37 71.51
N LEU A 169 -83.08 7.37 72.46
CA LEU A 169 -83.37 7.10 73.88
C LEU A 169 -84.25 8.19 74.50
N LYS A 170 -84.04 9.47 74.15
CA LYS A 170 -84.92 10.58 74.59
C LYS A 170 -86.33 10.41 74.05
N GLU A 171 -86.47 10.02 72.78
CA GLU A 171 -87.77 9.80 72.17
C GLU A 171 -88.47 8.59 72.79
N GLN A 172 -87.74 7.50 73.06
CA GLN A 172 -88.27 6.38 73.85
C GLN A 172 -88.70 6.80 75.26
N LEU A 173 -87.97 7.71 75.91
CA LEU A 173 -88.33 8.23 77.23
C LEU A 173 -89.58 9.12 77.17
N LYS A 174 -89.71 9.96 76.14
CA LYS A 174 -90.93 10.75 75.89
C LYS A 174 -92.11 9.86 75.57
N GLU A 175 -91.96 8.87 74.68
CA GLU A 175 -93.03 7.91 74.42
C GLU A 175 -93.43 7.16 75.69
N ALA A 176 -92.48 6.81 76.55
CA ALA A 176 -92.78 6.18 77.84
C ALA A 176 -93.54 7.14 78.77
N LEU A 177 -93.17 8.43 78.80
CA LEU A 177 -93.87 9.47 79.56
C LEU A 177 -95.27 9.76 79.00
N ASP A 178 -95.41 9.92 77.69
CA ASP A 178 -96.69 10.13 76.98
C ASP A 178 -97.59 8.90 77.09
N ARG A 179 -97.02 7.69 77.09
CA ARG A 179 -97.77 6.47 77.43
C ARG A 179 -98.24 6.54 78.87
N LEU A 180 -97.37 6.94 79.82
CA LEU A 180 -97.74 7.08 81.23
C LEU A 180 -98.86 8.12 81.45
N GLU A 181 -98.81 9.27 80.76
CA GLU A 181 -99.87 10.31 80.80
C GLU A 181 -101.12 9.89 80.01
N GLY A 182 -100.95 9.18 78.89
CA GLY A 182 -102.05 8.68 78.06
C GLY A 182 -102.85 7.54 78.71
N PHE A 183 -102.26 6.80 79.65
CA PHE A 183 -102.97 5.74 80.38
C PHE A 183 -103.99 6.26 81.41
N GLU A 184 -104.00 7.56 81.74
CA GLU A 184 -105.04 8.16 82.58
C GLU A 184 -106.32 8.58 81.80
N SER A 185 -106.41 8.40 80.49
CA SER A 185 -107.65 8.71 79.77
C SER A 185 -107.90 7.86 78.54
N LYS A 186 -108.82 6.90 78.70
CA LYS A 186 -109.53 6.11 77.66
C LYS A 186 -108.69 4.95 77.13
N SER A 187 -108.78 3.74 77.71
CA SER A 187 -109.93 2.83 77.63
C SER A 187 -110.63 2.79 76.26
N ALA A 188 -110.54 1.60 75.66
CA ALA A 188 -111.46 0.98 74.72
C ALA A 188 -111.14 1.01 73.20
N SER A 189 -111.06 -0.22 72.68
CA SER A 189 -111.34 -0.72 71.33
C SER A 189 -110.26 -0.60 70.24
N HIS A 190 -109.56 -1.70 69.91
CA HIS A 190 -109.97 -2.84 69.04
C HIS A 190 -109.95 -2.44 67.55
N THR A 191 -108.86 -2.65 66.82
CA THR A 191 -108.28 -3.89 66.22
C THR A 191 -108.66 -4.10 64.75
N SER A 192 -107.62 -4.25 63.92
CA SER A 192 -107.50 -5.29 62.87
C SER A 192 -108.09 -5.06 61.47
N GLU A 193 -107.69 -3.99 60.76
CA GLU A 193 -107.76 -4.01 59.27
C GLU A 193 -106.45 -3.65 58.54
N LYS A 194 -105.45 -3.04 59.19
CA LYS A 194 -104.18 -2.67 58.51
C LYS A 194 -103.11 -3.75 58.50
N GLN A 195 -103.34 -4.87 59.19
CA GLN A 195 -102.36 -5.94 59.36
C GLN A 195 -101.97 -6.65 58.04
N PRO A 196 -102.88 -6.94 57.07
CA PRO A 196 -102.46 -7.60 55.84
C PRO A 196 -101.61 -6.70 54.92
N GLU A 197 -101.85 -5.39 54.90
CA GLU A 197 -101.01 -4.44 54.15
C GLU A 197 -99.62 -4.29 54.80
N LEU A 198 -99.57 -4.28 56.12
CA LEU A 198 -98.32 -4.21 56.88
C LEU A 198 -97.50 -5.51 56.72
N ASP A 199 -98.16 -6.67 56.73
CA ASP A 199 -97.50 -7.96 56.46
C ASP A 199 -97.04 -8.06 54.99
N GLN A 200 -97.79 -7.52 54.02
CA GLN A 200 -97.37 -7.45 52.61
C GLN A 200 -96.17 -6.50 52.40
N THR A 201 -96.13 -5.36 53.09
CA THR A 201 -94.97 -4.46 53.02
C THR A 201 -93.75 -5.06 53.71
N VAL A 202 -93.92 -5.70 54.88
CA VAL A 202 -92.83 -6.41 55.57
C VAL A 202 -92.28 -7.56 54.73
N THR A 203 -93.14 -8.34 54.07
CA THR A 203 -92.68 -9.42 53.16
C THR A 203 -91.98 -8.87 51.93
N SER A 204 -92.45 -7.77 51.34
CA SER A 204 -91.78 -7.10 50.22
C SER A 204 -90.41 -6.53 50.60
N LEU A 205 -90.30 -5.90 51.78
CA LEU A 205 -89.03 -5.39 52.31
C LEU A 205 -88.04 -6.53 52.61
N ARG A 206 -88.50 -7.64 53.18
CA ARG A 206 -87.67 -8.84 53.39
C ARG A 206 -87.18 -9.44 52.08
N ALA A 207 -88.02 -9.50 51.06
CA ALA A 207 -87.62 -9.98 49.73
C ALA A 207 -86.59 -9.05 49.08
N SER A 208 -86.78 -7.73 49.17
CA SER A 208 -85.81 -6.74 48.65
C SER A 208 -84.47 -6.81 49.40
N LEU A 209 -84.51 -7.01 50.72
CA LEU A 209 -83.30 -7.19 51.53
C LEU A 209 -82.54 -8.44 51.09
N ALA A 210 -83.23 -9.57 50.91
CA ALA A 210 -82.63 -10.81 50.46
C ALA A 210 -82.01 -10.70 49.05
N LEU A 211 -82.66 -9.97 48.13
CA LEU A 211 -82.10 -9.70 46.79
C LEU A 211 -80.83 -8.83 46.87
N SER A 212 -80.83 -7.80 47.73
CA SER A 212 -79.66 -6.94 47.92
C SER A 212 -78.50 -7.72 48.55
N GLU A 213 -78.76 -8.60 49.52
CA GLU A 213 -77.76 -9.48 50.10
C GLU A 213 -77.16 -10.42 49.06
N GLN A 214 -77.99 -11.00 48.19
CA GLN A 214 -77.53 -11.85 47.08
C GLN A 214 -76.67 -11.05 46.07
N GLU A 215 -77.06 -9.82 45.74
CA GLU A 215 -76.29 -8.95 44.85
C GLU A 215 -74.92 -8.61 45.46
N VAL A 216 -74.87 -8.25 46.74
CA VAL A 216 -73.61 -7.98 47.45
C VAL A 216 -72.69 -9.20 47.45
N VAL A 217 -73.22 -10.42 47.66
CA VAL A 217 -72.44 -11.66 47.55
C VAL A 217 -71.88 -11.83 46.13
N SER A 218 -72.70 -11.64 45.10
CA SER A 218 -72.25 -11.76 43.70
C SER A 218 -71.18 -10.72 43.32
N GLN A 219 -71.31 -9.48 43.78
CA GLN A 219 -70.31 -8.43 43.56
C GLN A 219 -69.02 -8.76 44.30
N SER A 220 -69.11 -9.30 45.52
CA SER A 220 -67.95 -9.73 46.32
C SER A 220 -67.18 -10.88 45.64
N GLU A 221 -67.89 -11.83 44.99
CA GLU A 221 -67.26 -12.88 44.18
C GLU A 221 -66.50 -12.32 42.97
N ILE A 222 -67.09 -11.33 42.26
CA ILE A 222 -66.46 -10.65 41.13
C ILE A 222 -65.21 -9.88 41.60
N ILE A 223 -65.31 -9.12 42.71
CA ILE A 223 -64.18 -8.40 43.29
C ILE A 223 -63.05 -9.37 43.63
N ASN A 224 -63.37 -10.50 44.29
CA ASN A 224 -62.37 -11.52 44.62
C ASN A 224 -61.73 -12.16 43.38
N ALA A 225 -62.49 -12.35 42.30
CA ALA A 225 -61.95 -12.83 41.03
C ALA A 225 -60.99 -11.81 40.41
N LEU A 226 -61.39 -10.54 40.33
CA LEU A 226 -60.55 -9.46 39.82
C LEU A 226 -59.30 -9.25 40.67
N SER A 227 -59.38 -9.35 42.00
CA SER A 227 -58.21 -9.25 42.88
C SER A 227 -57.23 -10.39 42.64
N ARG A 228 -57.71 -11.62 42.38
CA ARG A 228 -56.84 -12.76 42.01
C ARG A 228 -56.18 -12.55 40.66
N ASP A 229 -56.94 -12.08 39.66
CA ASP A 229 -56.41 -11.82 38.32
C ASP A 229 -55.35 -10.70 38.34
N LEU A 230 -55.58 -9.65 39.14
CA LEU A 230 -54.63 -8.55 39.34
C LEU A 230 -53.36 -9.02 40.06
N ALA A 231 -53.49 -9.89 41.06
CA ALA A 231 -52.33 -10.51 41.72
C ALA A 231 -51.50 -11.38 40.76
N LEU A 232 -52.16 -12.18 39.90
CA LEU A 232 -51.49 -12.98 38.86
C LEU A 232 -50.82 -12.09 37.80
N ALA A 233 -51.48 -11.01 37.37
CA ALA A 233 -50.90 -10.05 36.44
C ALA A 233 -49.66 -9.35 37.04
N HIS A 234 -49.70 -8.96 38.32
CA HIS A 234 -48.55 -8.40 39.01
C HIS A 234 -47.40 -9.40 39.17
N ALA A 235 -47.69 -10.67 39.50
CA ALA A 235 -46.66 -11.71 39.56
C ALA A 235 -45.99 -11.88 38.18
N ARG A 236 -46.77 -11.98 37.11
CA ARG A 236 -46.25 -12.08 35.74
C ARG A 236 -45.43 -10.85 35.32
N LEU A 237 -45.89 -9.65 35.65
CA LEU A 237 -45.14 -8.43 35.37
C LEU A 237 -43.84 -8.37 36.18
N SER A 238 -43.86 -8.84 37.44
CA SER A 238 -42.67 -8.94 38.27
C SER A 238 -41.66 -9.93 37.70
N ASP A 239 -42.11 -11.10 37.23
CA ASP A 239 -41.27 -12.10 36.58
C ASP A 239 -40.65 -11.53 35.28
N MET A 240 -41.46 -10.91 34.42
CA MET A 240 -40.97 -10.25 33.20
C MET A 240 -39.98 -9.11 33.49
N THR A 241 -40.20 -8.35 34.57
CA THR A 241 -39.29 -7.27 34.98
C THR A 241 -37.96 -7.84 35.50
N GLY A 242 -38.01 -8.96 36.22
CA GLY A 242 -36.83 -9.72 36.65
C GLY A 242 -36.04 -10.27 35.46
N GLU A 243 -36.72 -10.96 34.53
CA GLU A 243 -36.11 -11.50 33.30
C GLU A 243 -35.47 -10.40 32.44
N LEU A 244 -36.14 -9.25 32.27
CA LEU A 244 -35.58 -8.12 31.54
C LEU A 244 -34.32 -7.56 32.20
N SER A 245 -34.32 -7.46 33.54
CA SER A 245 -33.16 -7.02 34.33
C SER A 245 -31.98 -7.99 34.20
N GLU A 246 -32.24 -9.29 34.24
CA GLU A 246 -31.21 -10.32 34.02
C GLU A 246 -30.65 -10.28 32.60
N GLN A 247 -31.50 -10.09 31.59
CA GLN A 247 -31.08 -9.97 30.19
C GLN A 247 -30.17 -8.76 29.99
N GLN A 248 -30.53 -7.59 30.54
CA GLN A 248 -29.70 -6.39 30.51
C GLN A 248 -28.35 -6.60 31.21
N LYS A 249 -28.34 -7.34 32.32
CA LYS A 249 -27.10 -7.68 33.04
C LYS A 249 -26.20 -8.60 32.20
N LEU A 250 -26.76 -9.60 31.53
CA LEU A 250 -26.02 -10.50 30.64
C LEU A 250 -25.44 -9.77 29.43
N GLU A 251 -26.19 -8.84 28.84
CA GLU A 251 -25.70 -7.98 27.74
C GLU A 251 -24.55 -7.09 28.20
N LEU A 252 -24.67 -6.46 29.37
CA LEU A 252 -23.57 -5.66 29.95
C LEU A 252 -22.33 -6.50 30.26
N GLU A 253 -22.49 -7.73 30.73
CA GLU A 253 -21.37 -8.66 30.94
C GLU A 253 -20.71 -9.08 29.62
N SER A 254 -21.52 -9.33 28.58
CA SER A 254 -21.02 -9.61 27.22
C SER A 254 -20.22 -8.43 26.65
N HIS A 255 -20.75 -7.20 26.75
CA HIS A 255 -20.05 -6.00 26.31
C HIS A 255 -18.76 -5.75 27.09
N LYS A 256 -18.75 -5.96 28.42
CA LYS A 256 -17.53 -5.88 29.23
C LYS A 256 -16.47 -6.88 28.78
N ALA A 257 -16.85 -8.13 28.48
CA ALA A 257 -15.93 -9.13 27.97
C ALA A 257 -15.35 -8.74 26.61
N LEU A 258 -16.17 -8.20 25.70
CA LEU A 258 -15.73 -7.71 24.39
C LEU A 258 -14.73 -6.55 24.51
N VAL A 259 -14.98 -5.59 25.38
CA VAL A 259 -14.06 -4.45 25.61
C VAL A 259 -12.72 -4.92 26.16
N ILE A 260 -12.72 -5.91 27.07
CA ILE A 260 -11.48 -6.51 27.58
C ILE A 260 -10.70 -7.19 26.45
N ASP A 261 -11.37 -7.96 25.59
CA ASP A 261 -10.74 -8.60 24.43
C ASP A 261 -10.14 -7.57 23.46
N GLN A 262 -10.90 -6.54 23.09
CA GLN A 262 -10.43 -5.45 22.24
C GLN A 262 -9.22 -4.73 22.84
N ARG A 263 -9.21 -4.49 24.16
CA ARG A 263 -8.06 -3.90 24.86
C ARG A 263 -6.81 -4.79 24.78
N ILE A 264 -6.97 -6.11 24.90
CA ILE A 264 -5.86 -7.07 24.74
C ILE A 264 -5.34 -7.06 23.29
N GLN A 265 -6.25 -7.02 22.30
CA GLN A 265 -5.87 -6.94 20.89
C GLN A 265 -5.10 -5.65 20.57
N LEU A 266 -5.59 -4.50 21.05
CA LEU A 266 -4.91 -3.21 20.89
C LEU A 266 -3.53 -3.22 21.54
N SER A 267 -3.41 -3.70 22.78
CA SER A 267 -2.11 -3.85 23.45
C SER A 267 -1.14 -4.73 22.65
N THR A 268 -1.63 -5.82 22.08
CA THR A 268 -0.83 -6.73 21.25
C THR A 268 -0.37 -6.05 19.95
N LEU A 269 -1.25 -5.27 19.31
CA LEU A 269 -0.91 -4.47 18.12
C LEU A 269 0.10 -3.37 18.43
N THR A 270 -0.07 -2.65 19.55
CA THR A 270 0.90 -1.64 20.02
C THR A 270 2.28 -2.26 20.26
N ASN A 271 2.33 -3.44 20.89
CA ASN A 271 3.59 -4.17 21.10
C ASN A 271 4.24 -4.63 19.79
N LYS A 272 3.44 -5.09 18.81
CA LYS A 272 3.96 -5.43 17.48
C LYS A 272 4.49 -4.20 16.76
N LEU A 273 3.80 -3.07 16.83
CA LEU A 273 4.21 -1.82 16.20
C LEU A 273 5.50 -1.28 16.83
N SER A 274 5.66 -1.37 18.16
CA SER A 274 6.89 -0.97 18.84
C SER A 274 8.07 -1.86 18.46
N MET A 275 7.87 -3.19 18.36
CA MET A 275 8.89 -4.10 17.82
C MET A 275 9.26 -3.78 16.37
N MET A 276 8.27 -3.51 15.51
CA MET A 276 8.51 -3.13 14.11
C MET A 276 9.27 -1.81 14.02
N SER A 277 8.93 -0.82 14.86
CA SER A 277 9.63 0.46 14.93
C SER A 277 11.09 0.28 15.35
N GLN A 278 11.37 -0.57 16.35
CA GLN A 278 12.74 -0.90 16.76
C GLN A 278 13.53 -1.59 15.64
N LEU A 279 12.90 -2.51 14.91
CA LEU A 279 13.53 -3.20 13.78
C LEU A 279 13.84 -2.24 12.62
N VAL A 280 12.94 -1.31 12.31
CA VAL A 280 13.16 -0.26 11.31
C VAL A 280 14.33 0.63 11.73
N GLN A 281 14.38 1.05 12.99
CA GLN A 281 15.49 1.85 13.50
C GLN A 281 16.83 1.11 13.41
N GLN A 282 16.89 -0.18 13.75
CA GLN A 282 18.08 -1.01 13.55
C GLN A 282 18.50 -1.08 12.08
N LYS A 283 17.54 -1.24 11.15
CA LYS A 283 17.82 -1.28 9.71
C LYS A 283 18.31 0.07 9.18
N ASP A 284 17.78 1.17 9.69
CA ASP A 284 18.25 2.52 9.36
C ASP A 284 19.68 2.76 9.88
N GLU A 285 20.02 2.24 11.06
CA GLU A 285 21.39 2.28 11.58
C GLU A 285 22.34 1.42 10.74
N GLU A 286 21.94 0.18 10.39
CA GLU A 286 22.71 -0.71 9.51
C GLU A 286 22.95 -0.06 8.13
N THR A 287 21.93 0.52 7.51
CA THR A 287 22.06 1.19 6.21
C THR A 287 22.95 2.43 6.28
N LYS A 288 22.89 3.21 7.37
CA LYS A 288 23.85 4.31 7.62
C LYS A 288 25.28 3.80 7.75
N THR A 289 25.51 2.73 8.51
CA THR A 289 26.87 2.15 8.66
C THR A 289 27.41 1.60 7.34
N LEU A 290 26.56 0.95 6.54
CA LEU A 290 26.92 0.48 5.20
C LEU A 290 27.20 1.65 4.25
N GLY A 291 26.40 2.71 4.30
CA GLY A 291 26.64 3.93 3.51
C GLY A 291 27.93 4.67 3.88
N VAL A 292 28.36 4.63 5.15
CA VAL A 292 29.67 5.15 5.58
C VAL A 292 30.81 4.26 5.07
N LYS A 293 30.69 2.94 5.20
CA LYS A 293 31.70 2.00 4.67
C LYS A 293 31.85 2.11 3.16
N LEU A 294 30.74 2.28 2.43
CA LEU A 294 30.76 2.49 0.98
C LEU A 294 31.57 3.76 0.63
N ARG A 295 31.27 4.88 1.29
CA ARG A 295 32.03 6.14 1.12
C ARG A 295 33.51 5.97 1.45
N GLN A 296 33.85 5.27 2.53
CA GLN A 296 35.25 4.95 2.86
C GLN A 296 35.93 4.14 1.76
N THR A 297 35.28 3.11 1.20
CA THR A 297 35.85 2.32 0.10
C THR A 297 35.96 3.11 -1.20
N GLU A 298 35.02 4.02 -1.49
CA GLU A 298 35.08 4.92 -2.64
C GLU A 298 36.24 5.92 -2.48
N GLU A 299 36.44 6.46 -1.28
CA GLU A 299 37.56 7.33 -0.95
C GLU A 299 38.90 6.58 -1.02
N GLU A 300 39.00 5.37 -0.49
CA GLU A 300 40.19 4.51 -0.59
C GLU A 300 40.52 4.17 -2.05
N LEU A 301 39.52 3.84 -2.87
CA LEU A 301 39.71 3.60 -4.31
C LEU A 301 40.14 4.87 -5.04
N LYS A 302 39.55 6.02 -4.71
CA LYS A 302 39.93 7.32 -5.27
C LYS A 302 41.35 7.71 -4.88
N ASN A 303 41.72 7.49 -3.63
CA ASN A 303 43.07 7.72 -3.10
C ASN A 303 44.08 6.74 -3.71
N SER A 304 43.72 5.47 -3.90
CA SER A 304 44.55 4.48 -4.60
C SER A 304 44.73 4.84 -6.08
N ALA A 305 43.68 5.33 -6.74
CA ALA A 305 43.76 5.81 -8.11
C ALA A 305 44.60 7.09 -8.24
N ALA A 306 44.51 8.01 -7.27
CA ALA A 306 45.37 9.18 -7.18
C ALA A 306 46.83 8.79 -6.92
N ALA A 307 47.09 7.89 -5.96
CA ALA A 307 48.42 7.37 -5.67
C ALA A 307 49.02 6.64 -6.87
N LYS A 308 48.23 5.88 -7.65
CA LYS A 308 48.69 5.27 -8.90
C LYS A 308 49.04 6.32 -9.95
N ARG A 309 48.26 7.41 -10.09
CA ARG A 309 48.61 8.53 -10.96
C ARG A 309 49.88 9.26 -10.51
N ASP A 310 50.06 9.46 -9.21
CA ASP A 310 51.27 10.08 -8.65
C ASP A 310 52.49 9.16 -8.78
N MET A 311 52.29 7.86 -8.63
CA MET A 311 53.35 6.86 -8.82
C MET A 311 53.67 6.65 -10.30
N GLU A 312 52.73 6.79 -11.24
CA GLU A 312 53.02 6.85 -12.68
C GLU A 312 53.76 8.14 -13.03
N SER A 313 53.40 9.27 -12.40
CA SER A 313 54.09 10.55 -12.57
C SER A 313 55.50 10.55 -11.96
N THR A 314 55.73 9.80 -10.88
CA THR A 314 57.04 9.71 -10.22
C THR A 314 57.89 8.54 -10.73
N SER A 315 57.28 7.43 -11.17
CA SER A 315 58.00 6.26 -11.70
C SER A 315 58.56 6.50 -13.10
N LEU A 316 58.05 7.47 -13.86
CA LEU A 316 58.75 7.95 -15.06
C LEU A 316 60.15 8.53 -14.74
N VAL A 317 60.49 8.76 -13.45
CA VAL A 317 61.84 9.14 -13.00
C VAL A 317 62.57 8.05 -12.20
N LEU A 318 61.93 6.92 -11.82
CA LEU A 318 62.60 5.86 -11.05
C LEU A 318 62.24 4.43 -11.47
N PHE A 319 62.03 4.20 -12.76
CA PHE A 319 61.99 2.86 -13.34
C PHE A 319 63.42 2.34 -13.57
N GLN A 320 64.11 1.89 -12.51
CA GLN A 320 65.22 0.93 -12.61
C GLN A 320 65.74 0.57 -11.20
N THR A 321 65.09 -0.35 -10.47
CA THR A 321 65.79 -1.46 -9.78
C THR A 321 64.88 -2.44 -9.04
N SER A 322 65.30 -3.72 -9.13
CA SER A 322 65.00 -4.86 -8.26
C SER A 322 63.56 -5.37 -8.13
N ARG A 323 63.27 -6.31 -9.03
CA ARG A 323 62.32 -7.40 -8.93
C ARG A 323 62.96 -8.56 -8.12
N SER A 324 62.44 -8.88 -6.93
CA SER A 324 62.75 -10.11 -6.17
C SER A 324 61.46 -10.61 -5.50
N THR A 325 60.85 -11.68 -6.03
CA THR A 325 60.92 -13.10 -5.63
C THR A 325 60.14 -13.47 -4.35
N LYS A 326 59.17 -14.38 -4.55
CA LYS A 326 58.79 -15.50 -3.65
C LYS A 326 58.02 -15.09 -2.37
N ASP A 327 56.95 -15.73 -1.90
CA ASP A 327 56.38 -17.06 -2.11
C ASP A 327 54.86 -17.00 -1.90
N VAL A 328 54.10 -17.65 -2.79
CA VAL A 328 52.66 -17.92 -2.62
C VAL A 328 52.54 -19.28 -1.94
N ALA A 329 52.21 -19.28 -0.65
CA ALA A 329 51.91 -20.47 0.12
C ALA A 329 50.55 -20.28 0.81
N VAL A 330 49.45 -20.64 0.14
CA VAL A 330 48.20 -20.97 0.83
C VAL A 330 47.65 -22.22 0.17
N MET A 331 47.75 -23.31 0.94
CA MET A 331 47.24 -24.63 0.61
C MET A 331 45.72 -24.59 0.45
N THR A 332 45.29 -25.10 -0.70
CA THR A 332 43.91 -25.38 -1.07
C THR A 332 43.38 -26.52 -0.18
N ALA A 333 42.64 -26.19 0.88
CA ALA A 333 41.84 -27.19 1.58
C ALA A 333 40.51 -27.40 0.82
N PRO A 334 40.05 -28.64 0.61
CA PRO A 334 39.01 -28.96 -0.36
C PRO A 334 37.61 -28.60 0.14
N ASN A 335 36.84 -27.96 -0.75
CA ASN A 335 35.42 -27.69 -0.63
C ASN A 335 34.60 -28.98 -0.49
N ASP A 336 34.13 -29.30 0.72
CA ASP A 336 33.06 -30.29 0.93
C ASP A 336 31.86 -29.76 1.75
N VAL A 337 31.80 -28.45 2.02
CA VAL A 337 30.72 -27.84 2.83
C VAL A 337 29.72 -27.01 2.00
N ILE A 338 29.89 -26.92 0.68
CA ILE A 338 29.00 -26.09 -0.16
C ILE A 338 27.75 -26.86 -0.66
N HIS A 339 27.69 -28.20 -0.51
CA HIS A 339 26.55 -28.98 -1.01
C HIS A 339 25.35 -29.14 -0.06
N GLN A 340 25.38 -28.59 1.16
CA GLN A 340 24.21 -28.64 2.07
C GLN A 340 23.46 -27.30 2.21
N GLY A 341 24.03 -26.18 1.76
CA GLY A 341 23.42 -24.85 1.91
C GLY A 341 22.26 -24.54 0.94
N SER A 342 22.17 -25.21 -0.21
CA SER A 342 21.27 -24.78 -1.30
C SER A 342 19.88 -25.39 -1.27
N LYS A 343 19.60 -26.40 -0.41
CA LYS A 343 18.28 -27.04 -0.34
C LYS A 343 17.34 -26.46 0.73
N HIS A 344 17.82 -25.62 1.66
CA HIS A 344 17.00 -25.16 2.78
C HIS A 344 16.33 -23.79 2.60
N LYS A 345 16.69 -23.00 1.57
CA LYS A 345 16.03 -21.69 1.32
C LYS A 345 14.72 -21.78 0.52
N GLY A 346 14.50 -22.85 -0.26
CA GLY A 346 13.24 -23.04 -1.01
C GLY A 346 12.12 -23.69 -0.19
N HIS A 347 12.44 -24.71 0.59
CA HIS A 347 11.43 -25.53 1.26
C HIS A 347 10.63 -24.81 2.36
N HIS A 348 11.19 -23.79 3.02
CA HIS A 348 10.42 -23.01 3.99
C HIS A 348 9.34 -22.15 3.32
N ARG A 349 9.67 -21.50 2.20
CA ARG A 349 8.70 -20.70 1.44
C ARG A 349 7.61 -21.58 0.83
N GLU A 350 8.00 -22.72 0.27
CA GLU A 350 7.06 -23.67 -0.34
C GLU A 350 6.12 -24.30 0.70
N LYS A 351 6.63 -24.66 1.89
CA LYS A 351 5.80 -25.10 3.02
C LYS A 351 4.85 -24.00 3.49
N ALA A 352 5.31 -22.75 3.58
CA ALA A 352 4.46 -21.63 3.97
C ALA A 352 3.31 -21.41 2.97
N ILE A 353 3.59 -21.51 1.66
CA ILE A 353 2.56 -21.40 0.61
C ILE A 353 1.57 -22.56 0.69
N LEU A 354 2.03 -23.79 0.91
CA LEU A 354 1.15 -24.95 1.07
C LEU A 354 0.25 -24.81 2.30
N GLN A 355 0.79 -24.35 3.43
CA GLN A 355 0.04 -24.13 4.66
C GLN A 355 -1.02 -23.02 4.49
N GLN A 356 -0.72 -21.96 3.75
CA GLN A 356 -1.69 -20.93 3.39
C GLN A 356 -2.79 -21.46 2.46
N LYS A 357 -2.45 -22.29 1.47
CA LYS A 357 -3.43 -22.92 0.57
C LYS A 357 -4.35 -23.87 1.34
N GLU A 358 -3.79 -24.65 2.26
CA GLU A 358 -4.53 -25.57 3.13
C GLU A 358 -5.49 -24.80 4.05
N GLY A 359 -5.04 -23.72 4.69
CA GLY A 359 -5.91 -22.85 5.49
C GLY A 359 -7.03 -22.18 4.69
N LEU A 360 -6.76 -21.75 3.46
CA LEU A 360 -7.79 -21.21 2.57
C LEU A 360 -8.80 -22.27 2.11
N GLN A 361 -8.37 -23.51 1.96
CA GLN A 361 -9.27 -24.62 1.60
C GLN A 361 -10.18 -24.98 2.77
N ASP A 362 -9.64 -25.03 3.98
CA ASP A 362 -10.40 -25.28 5.21
C ASP A 362 -11.46 -24.19 5.45
N MET A 363 -11.11 -22.92 5.25
CA MET A 363 -12.07 -21.81 5.28
C MET A 363 -13.20 -21.97 4.25
N ARG A 364 -12.87 -22.37 3.02
CA ARG A 364 -13.88 -22.60 1.96
C ARG A 364 -14.81 -23.76 2.28
N GLU A 365 -14.28 -24.84 2.87
CA GLU A 365 -15.09 -25.98 3.31
C GLU A 365 -16.02 -25.61 4.45
N ARG A 366 -15.53 -24.80 5.40
CA ARG A 366 -16.34 -24.28 6.51
C ARG A 366 -17.45 -23.34 6.04
N ILE A 367 -17.18 -22.48 5.04
CA ILE A 367 -18.22 -21.66 4.40
C ILE A 367 -19.26 -22.54 3.72
N ARG A 368 -18.86 -23.53 2.91
CA ARG A 368 -19.80 -24.49 2.29
C ARG A 368 -20.64 -25.24 3.33
N ALA A 369 -20.04 -25.65 4.45
CA ALA A 369 -20.77 -26.33 5.52
C ALA A 369 -21.79 -25.40 6.20
N LEU A 370 -21.50 -24.11 6.32
CA LEU A 370 -22.44 -23.10 6.81
C LEU A 370 -23.55 -22.83 5.80
N GLU A 371 -23.23 -22.73 4.51
CA GLU A 371 -24.22 -22.56 3.43
C GLU A 371 -25.19 -23.76 3.35
N GLN A 372 -24.71 -24.99 3.54
CA GLN A 372 -25.56 -26.19 3.60
C GLN A 372 -26.47 -26.23 4.82
N LYS A 373 -26.02 -25.65 5.95
CA LYS A 373 -26.83 -25.50 7.17
C LYS A 373 -27.76 -24.29 7.10
N TRP A 374 -27.57 -23.40 6.12
CA TRP A 374 -28.40 -22.22 5.97
C TRP A 374 -29.77 -22.62 5.38
N PRO A 375 -30.89 -22.32 6.05
CA PRO A 375 -32.22 -22.65 5.53
C PRO A 375 -32.62 -21.69 4.40
N SER A 376 -32.06 -21.87 3.19
CA SER A 376 -32.47 -21.14 1.98
C SER A 376 -33.71 -21.75 1.33
N LYS A 377 -34.83 -21.87 2.05
CA LYS A 377 -36.15 -22.21 1.46
C LYS A 377 -37.31 -21.64 2.29
N ARG A 378 -37.47 -20.32 2.32
CA ARG A 378 -38.77 -19.67 2.61
C ARG A 378 -38.87 -18.34 1.87
N LEU A 379 -39.13 -18.41 0.57
CA LEU A 379 -39.88 -17.43 -0.24
C LEU A 379 -39.60 -17.78 -1.71
N GLY A 380 -40.43 -18.65 -2.28
CA GLY A 380 -40.26 -19.08 -3.67
C GLY A 380 -41.38 -20.00 -4.15
N GLN A 381 -42.06 -20.69 -3.23
CA GLN A 381 -43.33 -21.36 -3.51
C GLN A 381 -44.51 -20.45 -3.14
N GLN A 382 -44.68 -19.36 -3.88
CA GLN A 382 -45.94 -18.62 -3.89
C GLN A 382 -46.19 -18.02 -5.29
N ARG A 383 -46.19 -18.90 -6.28
CA ARG A 383 -46.76 -18.78 -7.63
C ARG A 383 -47.28 -20.19 -7.90
N GLU A 384 -48.53 -20.48 -8.22
CA GLU A 384 -49.68 -19.74 -8.71
C GLU A 384 -50.90 -20.62 -8.34
N PRO A 385 -52.03 -20.09 -7.86
CA PRO A 385 -53.25 -20.87 -7.68
C PRO A 385 -53.91 -21.10 -9.05
N GLU A 386 -53.64 -22.26 -9.64
CA GLU A 386 -54.34 -22.74 -10.83
C GLU A 386 -55.83 -22.97 -10.54
N LYS A 387 -56.62 -22.36 -11.42
CA LYS A 387 -58.08 -22.38 -11.45
C LYS A 387 -58.57 -23.75 -11.91
N GLN A 388 -58.97 -24.61 -10.98
CA GLN A 388 -59.87 -25.74 -11.22
C GLN A 388 -60.87 -25.73 -10.05
N GLY A 389 -62.16 -25.52 -10.25
CA GLY A 389 -62.98 -26.19 -11.23
C GLY A 389 -63.92 -27.13 -10.47
N GLN A 390 -65.12 -26.62 -10.20
CA GLN A 390 -66.38 -27.37 -10.23
C GLN A 390 -66.71 -28.41 -9.13
N VAL A 391 -67.89 -28.17 -8.54
CA VAL A 391 -68.93 -29.16 -8.19
C VAL A 391 -68.79 -29.88 -6.84
N LYS A 392 -69.51 -29.37 -5.82
CA LYS A 392 -70.63 -30.12 -5.22
C LYS A 392 -71.44 -29.26 -4.25
N THR A 393 -72.62 -28.87 -4.71
CA THR A 393 -73.73 -28.37 -3.91
C THR A 393 -74.29 -29.52 -3.06
N GLN A 394 -73.74 -29.79 -1.88
CA GLN A 394 -74.39 -30.72 -0.95
C GLN A 394 -75.26 -29.94 0.05
N ARG A 395 -76.51 -29.75 -0.37
CA ARG A 395 -77.65 -29.43 0.50
C ARG A 395 -77.76 -30.52 1.57
N LEU A 396 -77.31 -30.23 2.79
CA LEU A 396 -77.79 -30.91 3.98
C LEU A 396 -78.61 -29.92 4.81
N LYS A 397 -79.91 -29.90 4.48
CA LYS A 397 -80.96 -29.43 5.40
C LYS A 397 -80.89 -30.32 6.64
N ARG A 398 -80.63 -29.77 7.82
CA ARG A 398 -81.05 -30.41 9.07
C ARG A 398 -81.16 -29.43 10.24
N ARG A 399 -82.43 -29.18 10.57
CA ARG A 399 -83.01 -28.91 11.90
C ARG A 399 -82.58 -27.62 12.60
N SER A 400 -83.52 -26.67 12.55
CA SER A 400 -83.76 -25.68 13.58
C SER A 400 -83.74 -26.31 14.96
N VAL A 401 -82.69 -26.03 15.72
CA VAL A 401 -82.77 -26.08 17.18
C VAL A 401 -82.66 -24.62 17.57
N THR A 402 -83.79 -24.09 18.03
CA THR A 402 -83.94 -22.82 18.73
C THR A 402 -82.73 -22.59 19.65
N PRO A 403 -81.95 -21.51 19.46
CA PRO A 403 -80.87 -21.17 20.37
C PRO A 403 -81.52 -20.77 21.69
N VAL A 404 -81.45 -21.68 22.65
CA VAL A 404 -81.82 -21.42 24.03
C VAL A 404 -80.83 -20.39 24.55
N ASN A 405 -81.37 -19.24 24.94
CA ASN A 405 -80.74 -18.18 25.71
C ASN A 405 -79.72 -18.75 26.71
N GLY A 406 -78.43 -18.59 26.46
CA GLY A 406 -77.46 -19.14 27.40
C GLY A 406 -76.06 -19.33 26.85
N SER A 407 -75.50 -18.35 26.14
CA SER A 407 -74.07 -18.08 26.26
C SER A 407 -73.76 -16.72 25.68
N ALA A 408 -73.26 -15.86 26.55
CA ALA A 408 -72.63 -14.60 26.20
C ALA A 408 -71.38 -14.91 25.37
N PHE A 409 -71.55 -15.11 24.07
CA PHE A 409 -70.44 -14.97 23.14
C PHE A 409 -70.20 -13.48 22.94
N PRO A 410 -68.97 -12.97 23.17
CA PRO A 410 -68.60 -11.59 22.89
C PRO A 410 -68.40 -11.41 21.37
N GLU A 411 -69.41 -11.73 20.56
CA GLU A 411 -69.36 -11.58 19.10
C GLU A 411 -69.85 -10.20 18.64
N ALA A 412 -70.41 -9.43 19.58
CA ALA A 412 -70.82 -8.05 19.37
C ALA A 412 -69.95 -7.09 20.19
N LEU A 413 -68.63 -7.09 19.95
CA LEU A 413 -67.94 -5.80 20.00
C LEU A 413 -68.69 -4.92 19.01
N THR A 414 -69.34 -3.88 19.53
CA THR A 414 -70.11 -2.92 18.71
C THR A 414 -69.25 -2.47 17.53
N GLU A 415 -69.86 -2.20 16.38
CA GLU A 415 -69.14 -1.70 15.21
C GLU A 415 -68.25 -0.49 15.55
N ALA A 416 -68.71 0.34 16.49
CA ALA A 416 -67.95 1.44 17.06
C ALA A 416 -66.69 1.00 17.85
N ALA A 417 -66.68 -0.15 18.53
CA ALA A 417 -65.48 -0.66 19.20
C ALA A 417 -64.46 -1.16 18.18
N ARG A 418 -64.90 -1.90 17.14
CA ARG A 418 -64.03 -2.33 16.04
C ARG A 418 -63.42 -1.14 15.29
N GLU A 419 -64.22 -0.11 15.03
CA GLU A 419 -63.75 1.12 14.39
C GLU A 419 -62.73 1.87 15.26
N ARG A 420 -62.93 1.94 16.58
CA ARG A 420 -61.95 2.54 17.50
C ARG A 420 -60.62 1.79 17.50
N THR A 421 -60.65 0.46 17.57
CA THR A 421 -59.43 -0.36 17.49
C THR A 421 -58.73 -0.17 16.14
N ALA A 422 -59.46 -0.19 15.02
CA ALA A 422 -58.87 0.03 13.70
C ALA A 422 -58.23 1.42 13.56
N ARG A 423 -58.82 2.46 14.18
CA ARG A 423 -58.24 3.81 14.19
C ARG A 423 -56.96 3.88 15.04
N LEU A 424 -56.91 3.18 16.16
CA LEU A 424 -55.72 3.05 17.01
C LEU A 424 -54.60 2.29 16.27
N ASP A 425 -54.92 1.14 15.68
CA ASP A 425 -53.95 0.36 14.89
C ASP A 425 -53.39 1.19 13.73
N MET A 426 -54.22 1.99 13.07
CA MET A 426 -53.80 2.88 11.98
C MET A 426 -52.91 4.02 12.49
N SER A 427 -53.21 4.62 13.66
CA SER A 427 -52.32 5.64 14.24
C SER A 427 -50.96 5.08 14.62
N ASP A 428 -50.95 3.88 15.22
CA ASP A 428 -49.71 3.21 15.62
C ASP A 428 -48.86 2.84 14.39
N ALA A 429 -49.48 2.36 13.31
CA ALA A 429 -48.80 2.07 12.06
C ALA A 429 -48.18 3.33 11.42
N LEU A 430 -48.90 4.46 11.45
CA LEU A 430 -48.39 5.74 10.94
C LEU A 430 -47.24 6.27 11.80
N GLU A 431 -47.34 6.16 13.13
CA GLU A 431 -46.26 6.57 14.05
C GLU A 431 -45.00 5.72 13.85
N LEU A 432 -45.15 4.40 13.73
CA LEU A 432 -44.03 3.51 13.40
C LEU A 432 -43.41 3.88 12.05
N SER A 433 -44.23 4.18 11.03
CA SER A 433 -43.73 4.58 9.71
C SER A 433 -42.93 5.88 9.76
N GLU A 434 -43.38 6.87 10.54
CA GLU A 434 -42.65 8.13 10.74
C GLU A 434 -41.34 7.92 11.49
N ARG A 435 -41.36 7.14 12.58
CA ARG A 435 -40.17 6.82 13.35
C ARG A 435 -39.12 6.12 12.48
N THR A 436 -39.52 5.15 11.66
CA THR A 436 -38.58 4.47 10.74
C THR A 436 -38.01 5.39 9.68
N TYR A 437 -38.80 6.35 9.17
CA TYR A 437 -38.30 7.37 8.25
C TYR A 437 -37.24 8.26 8.91
N LEU A 438 -37.51 8.78 10.11
CA LEU A 438 -36.56 9.65 10.82
C LEU A 438 -35.29 8.89 11.20
N GLU A 439 -35.41 7.63 11.59
CA GLU A 439 -34.25 6.77 11.87
C GLU A 439 -33.41 6.52 10.60
N LEU A 440 -34.05 6.21 9.47
CA LEU A 440 -33.36 6.05 8.19
C LEU A 440 -32.60 7.34 7.80
N VAL A 441 -33.22 8.50 7.99
CA VAL A 441 -32.61 9.79 7.69
C VAL A 441 -31.40 10.05 8.59
N ARG A 442 -31.49 9.74 9.89
CA ARG A 442 -30.35 9.84 10.82
C ARG A 442 -29.19 8.96 10.40
N VAL A 443 -29.46 7.69 10.07
CA VAL A 443 -28.45 6.75 9.58
C VAL A 443 -27.82 7.25 8.27
N LEU A 444 -28.59 7.86 7.38
CA LEU A 444 -28.06 8.46 6.15
C LEU A 444 -27.21 9.71 6.42
N CYS A 445 -27.57 10.54 7.40
CA CYS A 445 -26.74 11.67 7.83
C CYS A 445 -25.40 11.19 8.37
N GLU A 446 -25.42 10.20 9.26
CA GLU A 446 -24.19 9.61 9.82
C GLU A 446 -23.31 8.99 8.72
N ALA A 447 -23.91 8.25 7.78
CA ALA A 447 -23.18 7.61 6.69
C ALA A 447 -22.56 8.59 5.68
N LEU A 448 -23.18 9.77 5.51
CA LEU A 448 -22.71 10.84 4.62
C LEU A 448 -21.95 11.94 5.36
N GLU A 449 -21.69 11.77 6.65
CA GLU A 449 -21.06 12.75 7.54
C GLU A 449 -21.76 14.14 7.49
N LEU A 450 -23.09 14.14 7.34
CA LEU A 450 -23.92 15.33 7.39
C LEU A 450 -24.25 15.70 8.83
N SER A 451 -24.32 17.00 9.10
CA SER A 451 -24.76 17.49 10.41
C SER A 451 -26.28 17.56 10.51
N ASP A 452 -26.83 17.35 11.70
CA ASP A 452 -28.28 17.37 11.95
C ASP A 452 -28.95 18.68 11.50
N ASN A 453 -28.20 19.78 11.40
CA ASN A 453 -28.68 21.09 10.99
C ASN A 453 -28.82 21.27 9.47
N GLU A 454 -28.27 20.36 8.66
CA GLU A 454 -28.35 20.45 7.19
C GLU A 454 -29.69 19.96 6.65
N LEU A 455 -30.40 19.10 7.39
CA LEU A 455 -31.71 18.58 6.99
C LEU A 455 -32.83 19.31 7.72
N SER A 456 -33.74 19.89 6.94
CA SER A 456 -34.78 20.79 7.45
C SER A 456 -36.12 20.11 7.72
N GLY A 457 -36.33 18.92 7.15
CA GLY A 457 -37.54 18.10 7.20
C GLY A 457 -37.58 17.07 8.34
N CYS A 458 -36.64 17.12 9.29
CA CYS A 458 -36.54 16.19 10.43
C CYS A 458 -37.57 16.44 11.56
N ALA A 459 -38.44 17.44 11.42
CA ALA A 459 -39.52 17.68 12.38
C ALA A 459 -40.60 16.59 12.32
N SER A 460 -41.18 16.26 13.48
CA SER A 460 -42.31 15.33 13.60
C SER A 460 -43.59 15.92 12.99
N LEU A 461 -44.38 15.09 12.31
CA LEU A 461 -45.70 15.45 11.75
C LEU A 461 -46.82 15.35 12.80
N GLN A 462 -46.53 14.83 14.00
CA GLN A 462 -47.52 14.66 15.06
C GLN A 462 -48.09 16.01 15.52
N HIS A 463 -49.41 16.03 15.73
CA HIS A 463 -50.17 17.19 16.25
C HIS A 463 -50.09 18.48 15.43
N LEU A 464 -49.54 18.46 14.21
CA LEU A 464 -49.47 19.64 13.35
C LEU A 464 -50.73 19.80 12.47
N PRO A 465 -51.12 21.04 12.11
CA PRO A 465 -52.14 21.32 11.10
C PRO A 465 -51.77 20.78 9.71
N PRO A 466 -52.75 20.51 8.82
CA PRO A 466 -52.48 19.98 7.47
C PRO A 466 -51.49 20.81 6.64
N ASP A 467 -51.55 22.14 6.72
CA ASP A 467 -50.67 23.03 5.96
C ASP A 467 -49.20 22.90 6.40
N GLU A 468 -48.96 22.79 7.71
CA GLU A 468 -47.62 22.60 8.26
C GLU A 468 -47.07 21.20 7.93
N ARG A 469 -47.93 20.17 7.93
CA ARG A 469 -47.53 18.83 7.49
C ARG A 469 -47.11 18.83 6.02
N GLN A 470 -47.87 19.49 5.15
CA GLN A 470 -47.53 19.59 3.73
C GLN A 470 -46.20 20.34 3.52
N ARG A 471 -45.96 21.38 4.34
CA ARG A 471 -44.67 22.09 4.36
C ARG A 471 -43.53 21.17 4.76
N ILE A 472 -43.65 20.40 5.84
CA ILE A 472 -42.61 19.44 6.26
C ILE A 472 -42.40 18.35 5.22
N VAL A 473 -43.46 17.83 4.58
CA VAL A 473 -43.34 16.85 3.49
C VAL A 473 -42.54 17.43 2.32
N SER A 474 -42.76 18.70 1.97
CA SER A 474 -41.98 19.38 0.93
C SER A 474 -40.51 19.52 1.33
N LEU A 475 -40.22 19.85 2.59
CA LEU A 475 -38.84 19.91 3.13
C LEU A 475 -38.18 18.52 3.12
N ARG A 476 -38.91 17.46 3.48
CA ARG A 476 -38.42 16.08 3.40
C ARG A 476 -38.05 15.68 1.97
N GLN A 477 -38.84 16.11 0.98
CA GLN A 477 -38.50 15.88 -0.43
C GLN A 477 -37.21 16.61 -0.85
N THR A 478 -37.04 17.87 -0.44
CA THR A 478 -35.81 18.62 -0.73
C THR A 478 -34.60 18.02 -0.02
N ASP A 479 -34.76 17.54 1.21
CA ASP A 479 -33.70 16.86 1.96
C ASP A 479 -33.29 15.55 1.26
N LEU A 480 -34.23 14.77 0.75
CA LEU A 480 -33.94 13.54 -0.01
C LEU A 480 -33.20 13.84 -1.32
N GLU A 481 -33.57 14.91 -2.03
CA GLU A 481 -32.84 15.37 -3.21
C GLU A 481 -31.41 15.81 -2.85
N PHE A 482 -31.24 16.49 -1.72
CA PHE A 482 -29.92 16.87 -1.21
C PHE A 482 -29.07 15.64 -0.87
N VAL A 483 -29.60 14.68 -0.11
CA VAL A 483 -28.93 13.41 0.21
C VAL A 483 -28.53 12.66 -1.07
N ARG A 484 -29.42 12.60 -2.07
CA ARG A 484 -29.11 12.00 -3.38
C ARG A 484 -27.95 12.71 -4.07
N SER A 485 -27.95 14.04 -4.11
CA SER A 485 -26.88 14.82 -4.72
C SER A 485 -25.52 14.61 -4.03
N ARG A 486 -25.53 14.45 -2.69
CA ARG A 486 -24.34 14.11 -1.90
C ARG A 486 -23.82 12.71 -2.24
N PHE A 487 -24.70 11.74 -2.38
CA PHE A 487 -24.33 10.39 -2.81
C PHE A 487 -23.72 10.39 -4.22
N ASP A 488 -24.31 11.13 -5.16
CA ASP A 488 -23.78 11.25 -6.52
C ASP A 488 -22.40 11.91 -6.55
N LEU A 489 -22.17 12.92 -5.70
CA LEU A 489 -20.86 13.56 -5.53
C LEU A 489 -19.82 12.59 -4.97
N GLN A 490 -20.16 11.86 -3.90
CA GLN A 490 -19.27 10.88 -3.27
C GLN A 490 -18.92 9.76 -4.26
N ASN A 491 -19.91 9.23 -4.98
CA ASN A 491 -19.69 8.22 -6.01
C ASN A 491 -18.77 8.73 -7.12
N SER A 492 -18.97 9.96 -7.59
CA SER A 492 -18.10 10.60 -8.59
C SER A 492 -16.67 10.79 -8.08
N GLN A 493 -16.49 11.14 -6.81
CA GLN A 493 -15.17 11.24 -6.18
C GLN A 493 -14.50 9.88 -6.04
N SER A 494 -15.24 8.84 -5.60
CA SER A 494 -14.74 7.47 -5.50
C SER A 494 -14.30 6.93 -6.86
N GLN A 495 -15.08 7.16 -7.92
CA GLN A 495 -14.70 6.76 -9.28
C GLN A 495 -13.42 7.45 -9.76
N LYS A 496 -13.27 8.76 -9.50
CA LYS A 496 -12.04 9.50 -9.82
C LYS A 496 -10.83 8.96 -9.06
N GLN A 497 -11.01 8.63 -7.78
CA GLN A 497 -9.96 8.05 -6.95
C GLN A 497 -9.58 6.65 -7.44
N GLU A 498 -10.55 5.84 -7.86
CA GLU A 498 -10.29 4.52 -8.45
C GLU A 498 -9.50 4.63 -9.75
N LEU A 499 -9.86 5.55 -10.65
CA LEU A 499 -9.11 5.80 -11.88
C LEU A 499 -7.67 6.22 -11.61
N LEU A 500 -7.45 7.14 -10.65
CA LEU A 500 -6.11 7.56 -10.24
C LEU A 500 -5.29 6.39 -9.65
N LEU A 501 -5.92 5.50 -8.87
CA LEU A 501 -5.26 4.30 -8.37
C LEU A 501 -4.88 3.33 -9.49
N GLN A 502 -5.74 3.17 -10.51
CA GLN A 502 -5.42 2.37 -11.69
C GLN A 502 -4.27 2.97 -12.50
N GLU A 503 -4.22 4.30 -12.66
CA GLU A 503 -3.10 4.99 -13.31
C GLU A 503 -1.78 4.79 -12.55
N ASN A 504 -1.78 5.01 -11.23
CA ASN A 504 -0.61 4.74 -10.38
C ASN A 504 -0.16 3.28 -10.47
N GLN A 505 -1.09 2.32 -10.55
CA GLN A 505 -0.74 0.90 -10.74
C GLN A 505 -0.06 0.64 -12.09
N ARG A 506 -0.53 1.28 -13.17
CA ARG A 506 0.11 1.21 -14.49
C ARG A 506 1.52 1.81 -14.45
N GLU A 507 1.69 2.96 -13.81
CA GLU A 507 3.01 3.59 -13.65
C GLU A 507 3.98 2.74 -12.83
N ILE A 508 3.51 2.09 -11.76
CA ILE A 508 4.34 1.14 -11.01
C ILE A 508 4.76 -0.04 -11.89
N HIS A 509 3.89 -0.52 -12.78
CA HIS A 509 4.23 -1.59 -13.72
C HIS A 509 5.31 -1.15 -14.71
N THR A 510 5.15 0.02 -15.33
CA THR A 510 6.15 0.55 -16.29
C THR A 510 7.49 0.85 -15.61
N LEU A 511 7.48 1.28 -14.34
CA LEU A 511 8.71 1.44 -13.56
C LEU A 511 9.40 0.11 -13.27
N ARG A 512 8.66 -0.98 -13.05
CA ARG A 512 9.24 -2.32 -12.89
C ARG A 512 9.85 -2.82 -14.19
N GLU A 513 9.14 -2.71 -15.31
CA GLU A 513 9.66 -3.05 -16.64
C GLU A 513 10.92 -2.25 -16.96
N ARG A 514 10.92 -0.95 -16.67
CA ARG A 514 12.11 -0.10 -16.85
C ARG A 514 13.25 -0.52 -15.93
N GLY A 515 12.96 -0.94 -14.71
CA GLY A 515 13.94 -1.50 -13.78
C GLY A 515 14.58 -2.78 -14.31
N GLU A 516 13.76 -3.69 -14.86
CA GLU A 516 14.24 -4.92 -15.50
C GLU A 516 15.12 -4.61 -16.71
N LEU A 517 14.68 -3.70 -17.59
CA LEU A 517 15.48 -3.23 -18.73
C LEU A 517 16.81 -2.61 -18.28
N TRP A 518 16.80 -1.81 -17.21
CA TRP A 518 18.03 -1.26 -16.63
C TRP A 518 18.96 -2.36 -16.15
N THR A 519 18.46 -3.37 -15.44
CA THR A 519 19.30 -4.51 -15.01
C THR A 519 19.85 -5.32 -16.18
N GLN A 520 19.05 -5.48 -17.26
CA GLN A 520 19.50 -6.15 -18.46
C GLN A 520 20.62 -5.37 -19.16
N THR A 521 20.43 -4.08 -19.41
CA THR A 521 21.46 -3.22 -20.03
C THR A 521 22.72 -3.13 -19.17
N GLN A 522 22.58 -3.13 -17.84
CA GLN A 522 23.71 -3.18 -16.92
C GLN A 522 24.48 -4.51 -17.03
N ALA A 523 23.79 -5.64 -17.12
CA ALA A 523 24.41 -6.95 -17.34
C ALA A 523 25.13 -7.03 -18.71
N GLU A 524 24.54 -6.45 -19.76
CA GLU A 524 25.16 -6.34 -21.09
C GLU A 524 26.44 -5.49 -21.04
N LEU A 525 26.41 -4.34 -20.33
CA LEU A 525 27.60 -3.51 -20.12
C LEU A 525 28.71 -4.24 -19.35
N GLU A 526 28.35 -5.01 -18.33
CA GLU A 526 29.30 -5.84 -17.57
C GLU A 526 29.89 -6.97 -18.42
N SER A 527 29.08 -7.59 -19.28
CA SER A 527 29.55 -8.58 -20.26
C SER A 527 30.57 -7.97 -21.22
N VAL A 528 30.26 -6.82 -21.82
CA VAL A 528 31.17 -6.12 -22.75
C VAL A 528 32.46 -5.69 -22.05
N LYS A 529 32.38 -5.24 -20.79
CA LYS A 529 33.58 -4.93 -19.99
C LYS A 529 34.44 -6.17 -19.76
N ALA A 530 33.84 -7.31 -19.41
CA ALA A 530 34.55 -8.56 -19.23
C ALA A 530 35.23 -9.03 -20.53
N GLU A 531 34.53 -8.92 -21.67
CA GLU A 531 35.08 -9.22 -23.00
C GLU A 531 36.26 -8.31 -23.35
N LEU A 532 36.14 -7.01 -23.07
CA LEU A 532 37.23 -6.05 -23.31
C LEU A 532 38.45 -6.37 -22.45
N GLU A 533 38.26 -6.80 -21.20
CA GLU A 533 39.37 -7.28 -20.37
C GLU A 533 39.98 -8.58 -20.89
N THR A 534 39.18 -9.53 -21.39
CA THR A 534 39.72 -10.75 -22.00
C THR A 534 40.52 -10.42 -23.25
N GLN A 535 40.02 -9.54 -24.12
CA GLN A 535 40.75 -9.08 -25.29
C GLN A 535 42.03 -8.34 -24.92
N ARG A 536 42.03 -7.54 -23.84
CA ARG A 536 43.24 -6.88 -23.35
C ARG A 536 44.28 -7.91 -22.90
N ARG A 537 43.89 -8.93 -22.13
CA ARG A 537 44.79 -10.02 -21.72
C ARG A 537 45.32 -10.80 -22.92
N GLU A 538 44.49 -11.07 -23.92
CA GLU A 538 44.90 -11.73 -25.17
C GLU A 538 45.91 -10.87 -25.94
N MET A 539 45.66 -9.56 -26.06
CA MET A 539 46.58 -8.63 -26.70
C MET A 539 47.92 -8.56 -25.96
N GLU A 540 47.92 -8.48 -24.63
CA GLU A 540 49.13 -8.52 -23.79
C GLU A 540 49.90 -9.85 -24.00
N ASN A 541 49.19 -10.99 -24.01
CA ASN A 541 49.79 -12.31 -24.27
C ASN A 541 50.39 -12.40 -25.68
N LEU A 542 49.72 -11.86 -26.70
CA LEU A 542 50.22 -11.83 -28.07
C LEU A 542 51.45 -10.91 -28.21
N GLN A 543 51.42 -9.75 -27.55
CA GLN A 543 52.57 -8.85 -27.49
C GLN A 543 53.77 -9.53 -26.81
N GLN A 544 53.55 -10.23 -25.70
CA GLN A 544 54.59 -10.98 -25.02
C GLN A 544 55.15 -12.13 -25.89
N ALA A 545 54.27 -12.92 -26.51
CA ALA A 545 54.68 -14.00 -27.41
C ALA A 545 55.47 -13.48 -28.63
N LEU A 546 55.09 -12.30 -29.15
CA LEU A 546 55.83 -11.64 -30.22
C LEU A 546 57.22 -11.21 -29.75
N GLN A 547 57.33 -10.57 -28.58
CA GLN A 547 58.63 -10.20 -27.99
C GLN A 547 59.52 -11.43 -27.76
N ASP A 548 58.98 -12.50 -27.20
CA ASP A 548 59.70 -13.76 -26.97
C ASP A 548 60.21 -14.36 -28.29
N SER A 549 59.38 -14.32 -29.35
CA SER A 549 59.77 -14.79 -30.69
C SER A 549 60.91 -13.95 -31.30
N VAL A 550 60.90 -12.63 -31.08
CA VAL A 550 61.97 -11.72 -31.55
C VAL A 550 63.27 -12.01 -30.82
N ILE A 551 63.22 -12.18 -29.49
CA ILE A 551 64.39 -12.55 -28.68
C ILE A 551 64.94 -13.92 -29.13
N GLN A 552 64.07 -14.91 -29.35
CA GLN A 552 64.46 -16.24 -29.82
C GLN A 552 65.10 -16.18 -31.21
N LEU A 553 64.57 -15.38 -32.13
CA LEU A 553 65.16 -15.17 -33.46
C LEU A 553 66.54 -14.49 -33.38
N GLN A 554 66.70 -13.50 -32.50
CA GLN A 554 67.98 -12.82 -32.28
C GLN A 554 69.03 -13.77 -31.69
N ARG A 555 68.64 -14.61 -30.71
CA ARG A 555 69.49 -15.65 -30.14
C ARG A 555 69.89 -16.70 -31.18
N ASN A 556 68.93 -17.20 -31.96
CA ASN A 556 69.19 -18.13 -33.05
C ASN A 556 70.14 -17.53 -34.10
N LYS A 557 70.02 -16.24 -34.40
CA LYS A 557 70.94 -15.53 -35.31
C LYS A 557 72.35 -15.47 -34.72
N GLN A 558 72.48 -15.12 -33.44
CA GLN A 558 73.76 -15.09 -32.74
C GLN A 558 74.42 -16.47 -32.66
N GLU A 559 73.67 -17.52 -32.32
CA GLU A 559 74.14 -18.91 -32.30
C GLU A 559 74.56 -19.36 -33.70
N ARG A 560 73.82 -18.99 -34.75
CA ARG A 560 74.22 -19.23 -36.14
C ARG A 560 75.53 -18.51 -36.49
N ASP A 561 75.72 -17.27 -36.06
CA ASP A 561 76.95 -16.52 -36.33
C ASP A 561 78.15 -17.13 -35.59
N VAL A 562 77.97 -17.56 -34.34
CA VAL A 562 79.00 -18.28 -33.56
C VAL A 562 79.34 -19.63 -34.17
N THR A 563 78.34 -20.43 -34.54
CA THR A 563 78.57 -21.72 -35.21
C THR A 563 79.21 -21.55 -36.58
N ASN A 564 78.85 -20.51 -37.35
CA ASN A 564 79.55 -20.20 -38.61
C ASN A 564 81.00 -19.80 -38.37
N ARG A 565 81.29 -19.02 -37.32
CA ARG A 565 82.67 -18.67 -36.92
C ARG A 565 83.45 -19.91 -36.49
N ASN A 566 82.86 -20.78 -35.66
CA ASN A 566 83.48 -22.04 -35.24
C ASN A 566 83.69 -23.02 -36.41
N ASN A 567 82.73 -23.13 -37.33
CA ASN A 567 82.89 -23.95 -38.52
C ASN A 567 83.96 -23.38 -39.46
N ARG A 568 84.08 -22.05 -39.55
CA ARG A 568 85.19 -21.39 -40.27
C ARG A 568 86.52 -21.65 -39.59
N SER A 569 86.63 -21.51 -38.27
CA SER A 569 87.87 -21.76 -37.54
C SER A 569 88.27 -23.24 -37.56
N LEU A 570 87.33 -24.17 -37.39
CA LEU A 570 87.58 -25.61 -37.55
C LEU A 570 87.99 -25.97 -38.99
N ASN A 571 87.43 -25.31 -40.01
CA ASN A 571 87.87 -25.49 -41.38
C ASN A 571 89.24 -24.88 -41.65
N THR A 572 89.57 -23.71 -41.07
CA THR A 572 90.93 -23.15 -41.17
C THR A 572 91.94 -24.01 -40.43
N GLU A 573 91.60 -24.56 -39.25
CA GLU A 573 92.49 -25.46 -38.51
C GLU A 573 92.67 -26.80 -39.22
N LYS A 574 91.62 -27.34 -39.86
CA LYS A 574 91.73 -28.51 -40.75
C LYS A 574 92.50 -28.20 -42.02
N MET A 575 92.48 -26.96 -42.51
CA MET A 575 93.30 -26.53 -43.65
C MET A 575 94.76 -26.32 -43.23
N ASP A 576 95.04 -25.80 -42.04
CA ASP A 576 96.40 -25.61 -41.55
C ASP A 576 97.04 -26.95 -41.17
N LYS A 577 96.29 -27.89 -40.58
CA LYS A 577 96.78 -29.27 -40.37
C LYS A 577 96.89 -30.09 -41.67
N ARG A 578 96.39 -29.58 -42.81
CA ARG A 578 96.53 -30.23 -44.13
C ARG A 578 97.33 -29.42 -45.15
N ARG A 579 98.08 -28.40 -44.71
CA ARG A 579 99.04 -27.67 -45.57
C ARG A 579 100.45 -28.25 -45.48
N VAL A 580 100.58 -29.57 -45.49
CA VAL A 580 101.79 -30.27 -45.93
C VAL A 580 101.34 -31.44 -46.78
N GLY A 581 101.13 -31.20 -48.08
CA GLY A 581 100.62 -32.22 -48.98
C GLY A 581 100.19 -31.60 -50.30
N HIS A 582 101.16 -31.35 -51.17
CA HIS A 582 100.92 -31.08 -52.59
C HIS A 582 100.17 -32.27 -53.20
N HIS A 583 98.85 -32.17 -53.29
CA HIS A 583 98.03 -33.15 -54.00
C HIS A 583 97.16 -32.39 -55.01
N ASN A 584 97.53 -32.56 -56.28
CA ASN A 584 96.71 -32.22 -57.44
C ASN A 584 95.38 -32.97 -57.33
N CYS A 585 94.31 -32.31 -56.87
CA CYS A 585 92.97 -32.84 -56.96
C CYS A 585 92.19 -32.05 -58.01
N ILE A 586 91.81 -32.79 -59.03
CA ILE A 586 91.04 -32.44 -60.21
C ILE A 586 89.77 -31.65 -59.83
N PRO A 587 89.37 -30.61 -60.61
CA PRO A 587 88.17 -29.82 -60.36
C PRO A 587 86.93 -30.71 -60.20
N ASN A 588 86.40 -30.77 -58.99
CA ASN A 588 85.13 -31.46 -58.73
C ASN A 588 83.98 -30.56 -59.21
N ASP A 589 83.34 -30.93 -60.33
CA ASP A 589 82.10 -30.37 -60.92
C ASP A 589 80.86 -30.33 -59.97
N SER A 590 81.07 -30.54 -58.67
CA SER A 590 80.04 -30.41 -57.64
C SER A 590 79.69 -28.96 -57.30
N TYR A 591 80.58 -27.98 -57.56
CA TYR A 591 80.30 -26.58 -57.26
C TYR A 591 79.22 -25.99 -58.17
N GLU A 592 79.15 -26.38 -59.43
CA GLU A 592 78.06 -25.98 -60.33
C GLU A 592 76.74 -26.63 -59.95
N LYS A 593 76.74 -27.92 -59.58
CA LYS A 593 75.53 -28.62 -59.11
C LYS A 593 75.01 -28.00 -57.80
N ALA A 594 75.88 -27.62 -56.87
CA ALA A 594 75.47 -26.97 -55.62
C ALA A 594 74.89 -25.56 -55.84
N SER A 595 75.49 -24.79 -56.75
CA SER A 595 74.98 -23.47 -57.17
C SER A 595 73.61 -23.61 -57.86
N ALA A 596 73.48 -24.55 -58.79
CA ALA A 596 72.23 -24.84 -59.48
C ALA A 596 71.13 -25.29 -58.51
N VAL A 597 71.45 -26.16 -57.55
CA VAL A 597 70.51 -26.59 -56.50
C VAL A 597 70.08 -25.41 -55.63
N LYS A 598 71.01 -24.56 -55.16
CA LYS A 598 70.65 -23.34 -54.39
C LYS A 598 69.73 -22.40 -55.18
N LYS A 599 70.00 -22.19 -56.47
CA LYS A 599 69.16 -21.38 -57.37
C LYS A 599 67.77 -21.99 -57.56
N ARG A 600 67.69 -23.32 -57.66
CA ARG A 600 66.41 -24.05 -57.76
C ARG A 600 65.61 -23.99 -56.47
N THR A 601 66.27 -24.11 -55.31
CA THR A 601 65.64 -23.99 -53.99
C THR A 601 65.16 -22.57 -53.70
N SER A 602 65.92 -21.54 -54.09
CA SER A 602 65.49 -20.15 -53.95
C SER A 602 64.31 -19.82 -54.87
N GLN A 603 64.32 -20.31 -56.11
CA GLN A 603 63.16 -20.21 -57.01
C GLN A 603 61.95 -20.94 -56.45
N MET A 604 62.10 -22.14 -55.87
CA MET A 604 60.99 -22.89 -55.30
C MET A 604 60.38 -22.16 -54.09
N ARG A 605 61.21 -21.51 -53.26
CA ARG A 605 60.74 -20.67 -52.15
C ARG A 605 60.01 -19.42 -52.64
N LEU A 606 60.51 -18.77 -53.70
CA LEU A 606 59.84 -17.63 -54.32
C LEU A 606 58.49 -18.04 -54.92
N LYS A 607 58.41 -19.19 -55.60
CA LYS A 607 57.16 -19.76 -56.10
C LYS A 607 56.18 -20.06 -54.97
N LYS A 608 56.65 -20.65 -53.86
CA LYS A 608 55.80 -20.92 -52.69
C LYS A 608 55.25 -19.63 -52.07
N LYS A 609 56.09 -18.60 -51.92
CA LYS A 609 55.65 -17.27 -51.46
C LYS A 609 54.65 -16.63 -52.41
N ALA A 610 54.86 -16.74 -53.72
CA ALA A 610 53.90 -16.25 -54.71
C ALA A 610 52.53 -16.95 -54.60
N SER A 611 52.52 -18.29 -54.45
CA SER A 611 51.26 -19.03 -54.25
C SER A 611 50.57 -18.72 -52.92
N GLU A 612 51.34 -18.38 -51.89
CA GLU A 612 50.80 -17.99 -50.57
C GLU A 612 50.17 -16.60 -50.62
N VAL A 613 50.80 -15.65 -51.32
CA VAL A 613 50.23 -14.32 -51.60
C VAL A 613 48.96 -14.42 -52.45
N ASP A 614 48.94 -15.27 -53.48
CA ASP A 614 47.74 -15.49 -54.29
C ASP A 614 46.59 -16.10 -53.48
N ASN A 615 46.89 -17.03 -52.56
CA ASN A 615 45.88 -17.58 -51.66
C ASN A 615 45.33 -16.53 -50.69
N LEU A 616 46.19 -15.70 -50.08
CA LEU A 616 45.76 -14.60 -49.22
C LEU A 616 44.91 -13.58 -49.98
N LYS A 617 45.26 -13.30 -51.25
CA LYS A 617 44.47 -12.40 -52.10
C LYS A 617 43.07 -12.94 -52.37
N LYS A 618 42.94 -14.24 -52.67
CA LYS A 618 41.63 -14.90 -52.82
C LYS A 618 40.81 -14.87 -51.54
N GLU A 619 41.45 -15.08 -50.39
CA GLU A 619 40.78 -15.03 -49.09
C GLU A 619 40.27 -13.61 -48.77
N MET A 620 41.04 -12.58 -49.12
CA MET A 620 40.63 -11.18 -49.00
C MET A 620 39.46 -10.85 -49.94
N GLU A 621 39.48 -11.32 -51.19
CA GLU A 621 38.35 -11.15 -52.13
C GLU A 621 37.08 -11.86 -51.61
N GLN A 622 37.21 -13.06 -51.02
CA GLN A 622 36.10 -13.79 -50.43
C GLN A 622 35.53 -13.08 -49.18
N LYS A 623 36.41 -12.56 -48.31
CA LYS A 623 36.01 -11.73 -47.16
C LYS A 623 35.29 -10.45 -47.61
N GLN A 624 35.75 -9.83 -48.70
CA GLN A 624 35.13 -8.64 -49.26
C GLN A 624 33.75 -8.93 -49.87
N GLN A 625 33.56 -10.09 -50.53
CA GLN A 625 32.24 -10.55 -50.97
C GLN A 625 31.29 -10.78 -49.79
N ILE A 626 31.75 -11.42 -48.70
CA ILE A 626 30.93 -11.64 -47.50
C ILE A 626 30.50 -10.29 -46.89
N CYS A 627 31.43 -9.34 -46.75
CA CYS A 627 31.09 -7.99 -46.26
C CYS A 627 30.07 -7.30 -47.17
N SER A 628 30.17 -7.46 -48.49
CA SER A 628 29.22 -6.88 -49.46
C SER A 628 27.81 -7.44 -49.28
N VAL A 629 27.68 -8.76 -49.05
CA VAL A 629 26.39 -9.42 -48.79
C VAL A 629 25.81 -8.96 -47.44
N VAL A 630 26.64 -8.85 -46.41
CA VAL A 630 26.21 -8.33 -45.10
C VAL A 630 25.74 -6.87 -45.20
N SER A 631 26.44 -6.03 -45.95
CA SER A 631 26.00 -4.65 -46.22
C SER A 631 24.69 -4.60 -47.02
N GLY A 632 24.46 -5.54 -47.94
CA GLY A 632 23.20 -5.66 -48.67
C GLY A 632 22.01 -6.06 -47.78
N LEU A 633 22.23 -6.92 -46.78
CA LEU A 633 21.20 -7.32 -45.81
C LEU A 633 20.92 -6.24 -44.75
N SER A 634 21.88 -5.34 -44.51
CA SER A 634 21.74 -4.22 -43.56
C SER A 634 21.04 -2.99 -44.16
N SER A 635 20.71 -3.01 -45.45
CA SER A 635 19.88 -1.95 -46.03
C SER A 635 18.42 -2.15 -45.59
N PRO A 636 17.86 -1.24 -44.78
CA PRO A 636 16.57 -1.44 -44.14
C PRO A 636 15.50 -1.59 -45.22
N LEU A 637 14.68 -2.62 -45.06
CA LEU A 637 13.41 -2.81 -45.75
C LEU A 637 12.63 -1.50 -45.71
N GLN A 638 12.76 -0.74 -46.78
CA GLN A 638 11.97 0.44 -47.09
C GLN A 638 10.58 -0.09 -47.50
N ALA A 639 9.87 -0.64 -46.53
CA ALA A 639 8.50 -1.07 -46.69
C ALA A 639 7.68 0.18 -46.99
N SER A 640 7.03 0.15 -48.14
CA SER A 640 6.14 1.18 -48.64
C SER A 640 4.92 1.33 -47.73
N GLU A 641 5.03 2.11 -46.66
CA GLU A 641 3.87 2.61 -45.92
C GLU A 641 3.25 3.76 -46.72
N SER A 642 2.62 3.40 -47.84
CA SER A 642 1.66 4.27 -48.54
C SER A 642 0.26 3.70 -48.29
N SER A 643 -0.17 3.72 -47.03
CA SER A 643 -1.56 3.45 -46.68
C SER A 643 -2.11 4.63 -45.89
N ARG A 644 -2.80 5.46 -46.67
CA ARG A 644 -3.78 6.51 -46.32
C ARG A 644 -4.37 6.33 -44.92
N ILE A 645 -3.97 7.17 -43.97
CA ILE A 645 -4.80 7.48 -42.81
C ILE A 645 -5.49 8.81 -43.15
N PRO A 646 -6.83 8.84 -43.34
CA PRO A 646 -7.55 10.06 -43.68
C PRO A 646 -7.54 11.02 -42.48
N LEU A 647 -7.07 12.25 -42.70
CA LEU A 647 -7.32 13.36 -41.79
C LEU A 647 -8.84 13.59 -41.71
N LEU A 648 -9.47 13.10 -40.64
CA LEU A 648 -10.79 13.54 -40.23
C LEU A 648 -10.66 14.97 -39.71
N THR A 649 -11.25 15.88 -40.46
CA THR A 649 -11.37 17.30 -40.16
C THR A 649 -12.69 17.48 -39.41
N GLU A 650 -12.65 17.53 -38.09
CA GLU A 650 -13.74 18.07 -37.23
C GLU A 650 -13.12 19.30 -36.56
N ALA A 651 -13.46 20.56 -36.89
CA ALA A 651 -14.77 21.21 -36.88
C ALA A 651 -15.47 21.12 -35.50
N HIS A 652 -14.82 21.64 -34.46
CA HIS A 652 -15.41 22.58 -33.49
C HIS A 652 -14.34 23.26 -32.63
#